data_AF-A0A5N6QGD8-F1
#
_entry.id   AF-A0A5N6QGD8-F1
#
_cell.length_a   1.000
_cell.length_b   1.000
_cell.length_c   1.000
_cell.angle_alpha   90.00
_cell.angle_beta   90.00
_cell.angle_gamma   90.00
#
_symmetry.space_group_name_H-M   'P 1'
#
loop_
_entity.id
_entity.type
_entity.pdbx_description
1 polymer ?
#
loop_
_entity_poly.entity_id
_entity_poly.type
_entity_poly.pdbx_seq_one_letter_code
_entity_poly.pdbx_strand_id
1 'polypeptide(L)'
;MAFQDFEYISERRRAEKQRKLKKRIAMGIVSAFALVALIAVAIFVGVGKSSVTGTKSAQPHQQATNEDSHRHSNKVIKMICNSTDYKEMCDNTLSKACAEQARAELCHPKDLLKAAISATADEVNMAMNKSMGFRFNTPAEKAAFEDCKVLMQDAKEELGFSVFLVGNSDVGKLPSKTPDLNNWLSAVMSYQQTCVDGFPQGKLKDGMENALKAVKELTSNSLAIVSEVAWFLSTFQETAGQSRRLLDDKDGYPTWMAREGRRMLKANDEKPTPNVIVAKDGSGDYKTISGALAAMPEKYPGRFVIYVKEGIYEETVTVTKKMVNVTLYGDGSQKSIITGSKNFVDGVRTFGTATFVALGEGFLAKGMGFRNTAGPEKGQAVAARVQADGAVFVNCRFEGYQDTLYAQTHRQFYRSCVIAGTTDFIFGDAAAVFQNCLIVVRKPLESQRNVVTAQGRVDKRETTGIVLHKCRILPDKKLVPLKSKIKSYLGRPWKEYSRTVVMESTIDDVIHPDGWLPLEGDFALNTLYYAEFNNSGPGATVVSRVNWPGRKVIDKQEALNYTVGPFLHAEDWINTTDVQVHFVTMEQQRNQKMAQEQHDEGEEIQHGPFPVEQLQASGIASIDIKKLKDAGLCTVESVVYSPRKDLLQIKGISEAKVDKIVEAASKLVPLGFTSATQLHAQRLEIIQITSGSRELDKVLEGGIETGSITEIYGEFRSGKTQLCHTLCVTCQLPLDQGGGEGKAMYIDAEGTFRPQRLLQIADRFGLNGADVLENVAYARAYNTDHQSRLLLEAASMMVETRFALMIVDSATALYRTDFSGRGELSARQMHLAKFLRSLQKLADEFGVAVVITNQVVAQVDGSAIFAGPQIKPIGGNIMAHASTTRLALRKGRGEERICKVISSPCLAEADARFQISVEGVTDVKD
;
A
#
# COMPACT_ATOMS: atom_id res chain seq x y z
N MET A 1 -26.18 2.68 53.10
CA MET A 1 -24.92 3.39 53.46
C MET A 1 -23.71 2.61 52.95
N ALA A 2 -23.57 2.43 51.63
CA ALA A 2 -22.43 1.74 51.01
C ALA A 2 -21.93 2.46 49.74
N PHE A 3 -22.55 3.60 49.39
CA PHE A 3 -22.23 4.39 48.19
C PHE A 3 -21.34 5.61 48.47
N GLN A 4 -21.13 6.00 49.73
CA GLN A 4 -20.24 7.12 50.08
C GLN A 4 -18.75 6.71 50.12
N ASP A 5 -18.45 5.43 50.37
CA ASP A 5 -17.06 4.95 50.43
C ASP A 5 -16.41 4.84 49.03
N PHE A 6 -17.21 4.63 47.97
CA PHE A 6 -16.70 4.54 46.60
C PHE A 6 -16.28 5.89 46.02
N GLU A 7 -17.01 6.97 46.32
CA GLU A 7 -16.62 8.33 45.91
C GLU A 7 -15.30 8.74 46.58
N TYR A 8 -15.16 8.48 47.88
CA TYR A 8 -13.95 8.84 48.63
C TYR A 8 -12.69 8.09 48.16
N ILE A 9 -12.84 6.82 47.75
CA ILE A 9 -11.75 6.02 47.16
C ILE A 9 -11.40 6.53 45.75
N SER A 10 -12.41 6.95 44.97
CA SER A 10 -12.20 7.50 43.63
C SER A 10 -11.47 8.85 43.64
N GLU A 11 -11.79 9.71 44.61
CA GLU A 11 -11.14 11.01 44.80
C GLU A 11 -9.70 10.87 45.29
N ARG A 12 -9.44 9.93 46.23
CA ARG A 12 -8.07 9.59 46.64
C ARG A 12 -7.21 9.11 45.47
N ARG A 13 -7.76 8.28 44.58
CA ARG A 13 -7.06 7.81 43.36
C ARG A 13 -6.79 8.95 42.36
N ARG A 14 -7.72 9.90 42.20
CA ARG A 14 -7.52 11.10 41.36
C ARG A 14 -6.45 12.04 41.94
N ALA A 15 -6.46 12.24 43.26
CA ALA A 15 -5.46 13.05 43.95
C ALA A 15 -4.05 12.43 43.88
N GLU A 16 -3.91 11.11 44.02
CA GLU A 16 -2.64 10.42 43.85
C GLU A 16 -2.11 10.50 42.41
N LYS A 17 -2.97 10.34 41.40
CA LYS A 17 -2.60 10.52 39.98
C LYS A 17 -2.10 11.95 39.73
N GLN A 18 -2.79 12.97 40.22
CA GLN A 18 -2.33 14.36 40.10
C GLN A 18 -1.02 14.63 40.84
N ARG A 19 -0.79 14.02 42.01
CA ARG A 19 0.45 14.18 42.77
C ARG A 19 1.64 13.50 42.09
N LYS A 20 1.43 12.34 41.46
CA LYS A 20 2.44 11.66 40.62
C LYS A 20 2.74 12.45 39.35
N LEU A 21 1.73 13.03 38.72
CA LEU A 21 1.91 13.89 37.54
C LEU A 21 2.70 15.16 37.88
N LYS A 22 2.36 15.86 38.97
CA LYS A 22 3.12 17.03 39.45
C LYS A 22 4.57 16.70 39.81
N LYS A 23 4.84 15.53 40.41
CA LYS A 23 6.21 15.06 40.65
C LYS A 23 6.98 14.78 39.35
N ARG A 24 6.34 14.19 38.33
CA ARG A 24 6.96 13.96 37.01
C ARG A 24 7.28 15.27 36.29
N ILE A 25 6.35 16.24 36.32
CA ILE A 25 6.56 17.57 35.75
C ILE A 25 7.68 18.31 36.50
N ALA A 26 7.70 18.26 37.84
CA ALA A 26 8.77 18.88 38.63
C ALA A 26 10.15 18.26 38.35
N MET A 27 10.24 16.93 38.20
CA MET A 27 11.49 16.27 37.79
C MET A 27 11.91 16.66 36.36
N GLY A 28 10.95 16.83 35.43
CA GLY A 28 11.21 17.34 34.09
C GLY A 28 11.74 18.78 34.08
N ILE A 29 11.19 19.65 34.93
CA ILE A 29 11.66 21.05 35.05
C ILE A 29 13.06 21.09 35.68
N VAL A 30 13.32 20.31 36.73
CA VAL A 30 14.65 20.27 37.38
C VAL A 30 15.72 19.71 36.45
N SER A 31 15.41 18.70 35.64
CA SER A 31 16.33 18.17 34.64
C SER A 31 16.58 19.14 33.48
N ALA A 32 15.56 19.88 33.03
CA ALA A 32 15.73 20.94 32.04
C ALA A 32 16.60 22.10 32.58
N PHE A 33 16.41 22.53 33.84
CA PHE A 33 17.25 23.55 34.46
C PHE A 33 18.70 23.08 34.68
N ALA A 34 18.91 21.82 35.04
CA ALA A 34 20.25 21.23 35.14
C ALA A 34 20.97 21.21 33.79
N LEU A 35 20.24 20.93 32.70
CA LEU A 35 20.78 20.95 31.34
C LEU A 35 21.18 22.37 30.89
N VAL A 36 20.33 23.36 31.19
CA VAL A 36 20.62 24.78 30.89
C VAL A 36 21.79 25.30 31.74
N ALA A 37 21.90 24.88 33.00
CA ALA A 37 23.03 25.24 33.85
C ALA A 37 24.36 24.62 33.36
N LEU A 38 24.34 23.38 32.86
CA LEU A 38 25.52 22.74 32.26
C LEU A 38 25.97 23.45 30.97
N ILE A 39 25.02 23.89 30.14
CA ILE A 39 25.31 24.67 28.93
C ILE A 39 25.87 26.06 29.30
N ALA A 40 25.34 26.70 30.35
CA ALA A 40 25.85 27.99 30.82
C ALA A 40 27.28 27.89 31.39
N VAL A 41 27.62 26.80 32.09
CA VAL A 41 28.98 26.54 32.59
C VAL A 41 29.95 26.26 31.43
N ALA A 42 29.51 25.53 30.40
CA ALA A 42 30.32 25.31 29.19
C ALA A 42 30.62 26.61 28.43
N ILE A 43 29.68 27.57 28.41
CA ILE A 43 29.88 28.90 27.82
C ILE A 43 30.82 29.76 28.67
N PHE A 44 30.75 29.66 30.00
CA PHE A 44 31.58 30.47 30.90
C PHE A 44 33.05 30.01 30.95
N VAL A 45 33.31 28.71 30.76
CA VAL A 45 34.68 28.17 30.66
C VAL A 45 35.32 28.47 29.29
N GLY A 46 34.52 28.64 28.24
CA GLY A 46 34.99 28.96 26.88
C GLY A 46 35.46 30.40 26.64
N VAL A 47 35.16 31.34 27.55
CA VAL A 47 35.48 32.78 27.38
C VAL A 47 36.59 33.26 28.34
N GLY A 48 37.13 32.38 29.18
CA GLY A 48 38.15 32.72 30.18
C GLY A 48 39.60 32.74 29.70
N LYS A 49 39.94 33.35 28.56
CA LYS A 49 41.33 33.75 28.23
C LYS A 49 41.35 34.92 27.24
N SER A 50 41.44 36.13 27.77
CA SER A 50 42.34 37.21 27.33
C SER A 50 42.02 38.46 28.16
N SER A 51 43.00 38.93 28.93
CA SER A 51 42.94 40.18 29.69
C SER A 51 43.98 41.17 29.14
N VAL A 52 43.82 42.45 29.52
CA VAL A 52 44.73 43.61 29.32
C VAL A 52 44.51 44.37 27.98
N THR A 53 44.20 45.67 27.88
CA THR A 53 43.97 46.83 28.78
C THR A 53 43.42 47.99 27.92
N GLY A 54 42.69 48.95 28.50
CA GLY A 54 42.84 50.37 28.12
C GLY A 54 41.64 51.15 27.53
N THR A 55 40.85 51.75 28.42
CA THR A 55 40.30 53.14 28.36
C THR A 55 39.46 53.66 27.17
N LYS A 56 38.14 53.76 27.45
CA LYS A 56 37.17 54.87 27.21
C LYS A 56 37.50 55.96 26.15
N SER A 57 36.62 56.14 25.16
CA SER A 57 35.57 57.20 25.13
C SER A 57 35.03 57.51 23.72
N ALA A 58 33.74 57.86 23.68
CA ALA A 58 33.01 58.68 22.70
C ALA A 58 32.86 58.21 21.21
N GLN A 59 31.60 57.93 20.84
CA GLN A 59 31.03 58.00 19.48
C GLN A 59 31.30 59.39 18.83
N PRO A 60 31.34 59.55 17.48
CA PRO A 60 30.23 59.13 16.60
C PRO A 60 30.56 58.68 15.15
N HIS A 61 29.56 58.01 14.56
CA HIS A 61 29.29 57.84 13.11
C HIS A 61 30.45 57.44 12.18
N GLN A 62 30.45 56.18 11.74
CA GLN A 62 30.95 55.81 10.41
C GLN A 62 30.27 54.56 9.85
N GLN A 63 30.07 54.62 8.54
CA GLN A 63 29.43 53.66 7.62
C GLN A 63 29.66 52.18 7.97
N ALA A 64 28.58 51.39 7.93
CA ALA A 64 28.70 49.94 7.86
C ALA A 64 29.40 49.56 6.54
N THR A 65 30.60 49.03 6.66
CA THR A 65 31.48 48.56 5.59
C THR A 65 31.05 47.16 5.10
N ASN A 66 31.45 46.82 3.86
CA ASN A 66 31.25 45.55 3.14
C ASN A 66 31.70 44.25 3.86
N GLU A 67 32.15 44.29 5.12
CA GLU A 67 32.66 43.10 5.82
C GLU A 67 31.57 42.21 6.43
N ASP A 68 30.40 42.75 6.79
CA ASP A 68 29.33 41.95 7.42
C ASP A 68 28.56 41.07 6.42
N SER A 69 28.46 41.45 5.13
CA SER A 69 27.75 40.63 4.12
C SER A 69 28.54 39.39 3.66
N HIS A 70 29.88 39.47 3.65
CA HIS A 70 30.76 38.33 3.35
C HIS A 70 30.75 37.27 4.46
N ARG A 71 30.53 37.66 5.72
CA ARG A 71 30.44 36.71 6.86
C ARG A 71 29.14 35.91 6.86
N HIS A 72 28.04 36.46 6.34
CA HIS A 72 26.73 35.79 6.32
C HIS A 72 26.66 34.74 5.19
N SER A 73 27.11 35.08 3.98
CA SER A 73 27.10 34.17 2.81
C SER A 73 27.96 32.92 3.03
N ASN A 74 29.14 33.07 3.65
CA ASN A 74 30.03 31.94 3.97
C ASN A 74 29.46 30.96 5.01
N LYS A 75 28.53 31.41 5.87
CA LYS A 75 27.86 30.50 6.83
C LYS A 75 26.79 29.65 6.14
N VAL A 76 26.04 30.23 5.20
CA VAL A 76 24.99 29.51 4.44
C VAL A 76 25.60 28.46 3.52
N ILE A 77 26.70 28.77 2.83
CA ILE A 77 27.41 27.81 1.97
C ILE A 77 27.90 26.61 2.80
N LYS A 78 28.59 26.86 3.92
CA LYS A 78 29.07 25.78 4.81
C LYS A 78 27.93 24.93 5.37
N MET A 79 26.78 25.54 5.66
CA MET A 79 25.60 24.82 6.12
C MET A 79 25.07 23.88 5.02
N ILE A 80 24.91 24.37 3.79
CA ILE A 80 24.43 23.57 2.65
C ILE A 80 25.44 22.47 2.27
N CYS A 81 26.73 22.77 2.24
CA CYS A 81 27.74 21.79 1.84
C CYS A 81 28.00 20.72 2.90
N ASN A 82 27.63 20.93 4.16
CA ASN A 82 27.80 19.93 5.22
C ASN A 82 26.98 18.65 5.02
N SER A 83 25.85 18.72 4.30
CA SER A 83 24.97 17.58 4.00
C SER A 83 25.38 16.80 2.73
N THR A 84 26.34 17.35 1.97
CA THR A 84 26.83 16.77 0.72
C THR A 84 27.91 15.73 0.98
N ASP A 85 28.04 14.73 0.10
CA ASP A 85 29.09 13.72 0.22
C ASP A 85 30.45 14.28 -0.20
N TYR A 86 30.48 15.26 -1.11
CA TYR A 86 31.70 15.89 -1.63
C TYR A 86 31.80 17.36 -1.18
N LYS A 87 32.05 17.55 0.12
CA LYS A 87 32.01 18.85 0.80
C LYS A 87 32.96 19.89 0.20
N GLU A 88 34.21 19.53 -0.04
CA GLU A 88 35.21 20.45 -0.63
C GLU A 88 34.82 20.89 -2.04
N MET A 89 34.29 19.97 -2.85
CA MET A 89 33.82 20.29 -4.20
C MET A 89 32.58 21.21 -4.14
N CYS A 90 31.67 20.99 -3.20
CA CYS A 90 30.53 21.86 -2.96
C CYS A 90 30.97 23.27 -2.55
N ASP A 91 31.85 23.38 -1.54
CA ASP A 91 32.34 24.67 -1.01
C ASP A 91 33.04 25.48 -2.12
N ASN A 92 33.92 24.84 -2.89
CA ASN A 92 34.64 25.49 -3.99
C ASN A 92 33.69 25.99 -5.09
N THR A 93 32.70 25.17 -5.46
CA THR A 93 31.73 25.49 -6.52
C THR A 93 30.84 26.66 -6.13
N LEU A 94 30.23 26.60 -4.94
CA LEU A 94 29.30 27.62 -4.47
C LEU A 94 30.00 28.93 -4.11
N SER A 95 31.19 28.87 -3.52
CA SER A 95 31.98 30.06 -3.18
C SER A 95 32.40 30.83 -4.44
N LYS A 96 32.80 30.10 -5.50
CA LYS A 96 33.12 30.72 -6.80
C LYS A 96 31.89 31.37 -7.43
N ALA A 97 30.74 30.68 -7.41
CA ALA A 97 29.50 31.20 -7.98
C ALA A 97 28.99 32.49 -7.28
N CYS A 98 29.01 32.55 -5.94
CA CYS A 98 28.63 33.77 -5.22
C CYS A 98 29.66 34.91 -5.40
N ALA A 99 30.92 34.61 -5.75
CA ALA A 99 31.95 35.63 -6.00
C ALA A 99 31.82 36.27 -7.39
N GLU A 100 31.34 35.53 -8.40
CA GLU A 100 31.17 36.01 -9.78
C GLU A 100 29.88 36.84 -9.99
N GLN A 101 28.86 36.63 -9.15
CA GLN A 101 27.62 37.42 -9.16
C GLN A 101 27.82 38.72 -8.37
N ALA A 102 28.14 39.82 -9.05
CA ALA A 102 28.39 41.16 -8.47
C ALA A 102 27.17 41.85 -7.80
N ARG A 103 26.32 41.10 -7.07
CA ARG A 103 25.29 41.58 -6.14
C ARG A 103 25.48 40.90 -4.80
N ALA A 104 26.27 41.53 -3.93
CA ALA A 104 26.51 41.12 -2.55
C ALA A 104 25.32 41.33 -1.59
N GLU A 105 24.08 41.35 -2.12
CA GLU A 105 22.85 41.40 -1.35
C GLU A 105 22.20 40.01 -1.36
N LEU A 106 22.62 39.19 -0.38
CA LEU A 106 22.15 37.84 -0.04
C LEU A 106 22.24 36.78 -1.16
N CYS A 107 23.24 35.88 -1.07
CA CYS A 107 23.26 34.61 -1.83
C CYS A 107 22.08 33.74 -1.33
N HIS A 108 20.91 33.91 -1.95
CA HIS A 108 19.67 33.25 -1.53
C HIS A 108 19.78 31.73 -1.81
N PRO A 109 19.23 30.84 -0.96
CA PRO A 109 19.33 29.37 -1.15
C PRO A 109 18.92 28.86 -2.54
N LYS A 110 17.96 29.52 -3.16
CA LYS A 110 17.51 29.29 -4.54
C LYS A 110 18.63 29.52 -5.57
N ASP A 111 19.41 30.59 -5.41
CA ASP A 111 20.49 30.94 -6.33
C ASP A 111 21.69 30.00 -6.17
N LEU A 112 21.94 29.54 -4.93
CA LEU A 112 22.92 28.49 -4.64
C LEU A 112 22.56 27.16 -5.30
N LEU A 113 21.29 26.75 -5.22
CA LEU A 113 20.81 25.55 -5.90
C LEU A 113 20.97 25.68 -7.43
N LYS A 114 20.56 26.82 -7.99
CA LYS A 114 20.72 27.09 -9.43
C LYS A 114 22.19 27.05 -9.85
N ALA A 115 23.07 27.62 -9.03
CA ALA A 115 24.52 27.62 -9.29
C ALA A 115 25.12 26.20 -9.26
N ALA A 116 24.74 25.35 -8.30
CA ALA A 116 25.19 23.97 -8.23
C ALA A 116 24.81 23.17 -9.49
N ILE A 117 23.55 23.28 -9.93
CA ILE A 117 23.06 22.59 -11.12
C ILE A 117 23.74 23.15 -12.39
N SER A 118 23.94 24.48 -12.46
CA SER A 118 24.63 25.10 -13.60
C SER A 118 26.09 24.66 -13.70
N ALA A 119 26.80 24.59 -12.56
CA ALA A 119 28.17 24.09 -12.52
C ALA A 119 28.27 22.63 -12.99
N THR A 120 27.26 21.81 -12.65
CA THR A 120 27.15 20.44 -13.16
C THR A 120 27.03 20.43 -14.69
N ALA A 121 26.18 21.29 -15.25
CA ALA A 121 26.00 21.41 -16.71
C ALA A 121 27.27 21.88 -17.44
N ASP A 122 28.03 22.79 -16.82
CA ASP A 122 29.32 23.24 -17.35
C ASP A 122 30.36 22.12 -17.32
N GLU A 123 30.44 21.34 -16.23
CA GLU A 123 31.36 20.22 -16.13
C GLU A 123 31.03 19.10 -17.12
N VAL A 124 29.74 18.85 -17.44
CA VAL A 124 29.35 17.95 -18.54
C VAL A 124 30.00 18.38 -19.86
N ASN A 125 29.93 19.68 -20.19
CA ASN A 125 30.56 20.19 -21.42
C ASN A 125 32.08 20.07 -21.37
N MET A 126 32.70 20.34 -20.22
CA MET A 126 34.15 20.22 -20.07
C MET A 126 34.62 18.77 -20.20
N ALA A 127 33.92 17.83 -19.55
CA ALA A 127 34.21 16.40 -19.64
C ALA A 127 34.07 15.90 -21.09
N MET A 128 33.01 16.32 -21.78
CA MET A 128 32.80 15.97 -23.19
C MET A 128 33.88 16.54 -24.10
N ASN A 129 34.25 17.81 -23.93
CA ASN A 129 35.33 18.42 -24.72
C ASN A 129 36.69 17.74 -24.47
N LYS A 130 37.00 17.35 -23.23
CA LYS A 130 38.20 16.58 -22.90
C LYS A 130 38.18 15.20 -23.57
N SER A 131 37.02 14.54 -23.58
CA SER A 131 36.84 13.20 -24.16
C SER A 131 36.92 13.18 -25.70
N MET A 132 36.74 14.31 -26.37
CA MET A 132 36.94 14.41 -27.83
C MET A 132 38.38 14.11 -28.26
N GLY A 133 39.35 14.26 -27.35
CA GLY A 133 40.76 13.92 -27.59
C GLY A 133 41.08 12.42 -27.49
N PHE A 134 40.10 11.57 -27.14
CA PHE A 134 40.33 10.14 -27.01
C PHE A 134 40.56 9.47 -28.37
N ARG A 135 41.50 8.52 -28.39
CA ARG A 135 41.79 7.70 -29.58
C ARG A 135 40.97 6.42 -29.54
N PHE A 136 40.13 6.22 -30.54
CA PHE A 136 39.31 5.02 -30.71
C PHE A 136 39.99 4.06 -31.68
N ASN A 137 40.37 2.88 -31.18
CA ASN A 137 41.10 1.86 -31.93
C ASN A 137 40.16 0.81 -32.52
N THR A 138 38.91 0.70 -32.03
CA THR A 138 37.92 -0.26 -32.55
C THR A 138 36.60 0.42 -32.96
N PRO A 139 35.83 -0.18 -33.89
CA PRO A 139 34.48 0.29 -34.22
C PRO A 139 33.54 0.31 -33.01
N ALA A 140 33.69 -0.65 -32.09
CA ALA A 140 32.90 -0.73 -30.86
C ALA A 140 33.17 0.45 -29.92
N GLU A 141 34.44 0.85 -29.75
CA GLU A 141 34.83 2.02 -28.96
C GLU A 141 34.29 3.33 -29.56
N LYS A 142 34.39 3.49 -30.89
CA LYS A 142 33.84 4.66 -31.57
C LYS A 142 32.32 4.73 -31.41
N ALA A 143 31.64 3.61 -31.59
CA ALA A 143 30.20 3.55 -31.40
C ALA A 143 29.81 3.82 -29.93
N ALA A 144 30.59 3.35 -28.94
CA ALA A 144 30.41 3.68 -27.52
C ALA A 144 30.48 5.17 -27.25
N PHE A 145 31.42 5.85 -27.89
CA PHE A 145 31.51 7.29 -27.80
C PHE A 145 30.32 8.02 -28.43
N GLU A 146 29.81 7.56 -29.58
CA GLU A 146 28.61 8.17 -30.19
C GLU A 146 27.36 8.00 -29.31
N ASP A 147 27.16 6.82 -28.71
CA ASP A 147 26.06 6.63 -27.75
C ASP A 147 26.24 7.53 -26.52
N CYS A 148 27.48 7.63 -26.01
CA CYS A 148 27.79 8.51 -24.89
C CYS A 148 27.48 9.99 -25.21
N LYS A 149 27.76 10.46 -26.42
CA LYS A 149 27.40 11.84 -26.82
C LYS A 149 25.90 12.08 -26.74
N VAL A 150 25.08 11.12 -27.21
CA VAL A 150 23.62 11.22 -27.14
C VAL A 150 23.18 11.30 -25.67
N LEU A 151 23.69 10.42 -24.83
CA LEU A 151 23.38 10.38 -23.40
C LEU A 151 23.81 11.66 -22.66
N MET A 152 24.97 12.23 -23.00
CA MET A 152 25.46 13.47 -22.38
C MET A 152 24.72 14.71 -22.89
N GLN A 153 24.25 14.69 -24.14
CA GLN A 153 23.33 15.71 -24.63
C GLN A 153 21.98 15.61 -23.89
N ASP A 154 21.47 14.41 -23.67
CA ASP A 154 20.25 14.19 -22.86
C ASP A 154 20.45 14.71 -21.43
N ALA A 155 21.57 14.38 -20.78
CA ALA A 155 21.90 14.89 -19.44
C ALA A 155 21.95 16.42 -19.39
N LYS A 156 22.51 17.07 -20.43
CA LYS A 156 22.56 18.52 -20.53
C LYS A 156 21.16 19.14 -20.65
N GLU A 157 20.25 18.51 -21.39
CA GLU A 157 18.86 18.95 -21.49
C GLU A 157 18.15 18.90 -20.13
N GLU A 158 18.30 17.78 -19.39
CA GLU A 158 17.72 17.62 -18.05
C GLU A 158 18.25 18.65 -17.05
N LEU A 159 19.55 18.94 -17.09
CA LEU A 159 20.17 20.00 -16.29
C LEU A 159 19.63 21.37 -16.68
N GLY A 160 19.43 21.62 -17.98
CA GLY A 160 18.80 22.84 -18.49
C GLY A 160 17.38 23.04 -17.98
N PHE A 161 16.54 21.99 -18.01
CA PHE A 161 15.19 22.01 -17.44
C PHE A 161 15.21 22.27 -15.94
N SER A 162 16.15 21.64 -15.23
CA SER A 162 16.35 21.84 -13.79
C SER A 162 16.72 23.30 -13.47
N VAL A 163 17.66 23.90 -14.19
CA VAL A 163 18.05 25.32 -14.03
C VAL A 163 16.88 26.26 -14.36
N PHE A 164 16.13 25.96 -15.42
CA PHE A 164 14.95 26.76 -15.81
C PHE A 164 13.85 26.71 -14.75
N LEU A 165 13.54 25.52 -14.24
CA LEU A 165 12.53 25.32 -13.20
C LEU A 165 12.91 26.05 -11.92
N VAL A 166 14.17 25.90 -11.46
CA VAL A 166 14.67 26.63 -10.30
C VAL A 166 14.61 28.13 -10.57
N GLY A 167 15.06 28.62 -11.73
CA GLY A 167 15.04 30.04 -12.07
C GLY A 167 13.65 30.68 -12.00
N ASN A 168 12.64 30.02 -12.58
CA ASN A 168 11.29 30.56 -12.74
C ASN A 168 10.32 30.25 -11.59
N SER A 169 10.68 29.35 -10.67
CA SER A 169 9.82 29.02 -9.53
C SER A 169 9.92 30.08 -8.42
N ASP A 170 8.78 30.48 -7.85
CA ASP A 170 8.78 31.27 -6.62
C ASP A 170 9.47 30.48 -5.49
N VAL A 171 10.21 31.18 -4.63
CA VAL A 171 10.96 30.57 -3.50
C VAL A 171 10.06 29.64 -2.66
N GLY A 172 8.84 30.08 -2.32
CA GLY A 172 7.88 29.30 -1.53
C GLY A 172 7.20 28.14 -2.28
N LYS A 173 7.43 27.98 -3.59
CA LYS A 173 6.92 26.86 -4.40
C LYS A 173 8.01 25.85 -4.75
N LEU A 174 9.26 26.10 -4.39
CA LEU A 174 10.37 25.20 -4.69
C LEU A 174 10.22 23.81 -4.04
N PRO A 175 9.73 23.66 -2.79
CA PRO A 175 9.53 22.35 -2.18
C PRO A 175 8.58 21.42 -2.94
N SER A 176 7.54 21.96 -3.59
CA SER A 176 6.62 21.15 -4.43
C SER A 176 7.22 20.76 -5.79
N LYS A 177 8.38 21.32 -6.15
CA LYS A 177 9.12 21.04 -7.38
C LYS A 177 10.31 20.12 -7.19
N THR A 178 10.66 19.81 -5.94
CA THR A 178 11.72 18.87 -5.57
C THR A 178 11.58 17.49 -6.23
N PRO A 179 10.39 16.87 -6.36
CA PRO A 179 10.26 15.58 -7.04
C PRO A 179 10.74 15.60 -8.49
N ASP A 180 10.40 16.64 -9.25
CA ASP A 180 10.82 16.78 -10.65
C ASP A 180 12.33 17.04 -10.76
N LEU A 181 12.89 17.87 -9.88
CA LEU A 181 14.35 18.11 -9.82
C LEU A 181 15.12 16.82 -9.51
N ASN A 182 14.66 16.05 -8.52
CA ASN A 182 15.28 14.78 -8.17
C ASN A 182 15.16 13.76 -9.29
N ASN A 183 14.04 13.73 -10.02
CA ASN A 183 13.84 12.87 -11.18
C ASN A 183 14.86 13.19 -12.29
N TRP A 184 15.00 14.45 -12.68
CA TRP A 184 15.93 14.89 -13.73
C TRP A 184 17.40 14.71 -13.33
N LEU A 185 17.76 15.02 -12.08
CA LEU A 185 19.13 14.81 -11.58
C LEU A 185 19.49 13.32 -11.45
N SER A 186 18.53 12.46 -11.08
CA SER A 186 18.75 11.00 -11.11
C SER A 186 18.91 10.50 -12.56
N ALA A 187 18.19 11.08 -13.53
CA ALA A 187 18.38 10.75 -14.93
C ALA A 187 19.79 11.13 -15.44
N VAL A 188 20.33 12.27 -15.01
CA VAL A 188 21.70 12.69 -15.32
C VAL A 188 22.73 11.66 -14.82
N MET A 189 22.55 11.12 -13.61
CA MET A 189 23.39 10.04 -13.07
C MET A 189 23.29 8.77 -13.93
N SER A 190 22.07 8.33 -14.25
CA SER A 190 21.81 7.16 -15.10
C SER A 190 22.44 7.30 -16.51
N TYR A 191 22.39 8.49 -17.12
CA TYR A 191 23.01 8.74 -18.42
C TYR A 191 24.55 8.66 -18.38
N GLN A 192 25.18 9.20 -17.32
CA GLN A 192 26.62 9.08 -17.12
C GLN A 192 27.02 7.61 -16.99
N GLN A 193 26.26 6.86 -16.17
CA GLN A 193 26.53 5.46 -15.93
C GLN A 193 26.36 4.62 -17.21
N THR A 194 25.28 4.86 -17.96
CA THR A 194 25.03 4.20 -19.25
C THR A 194 26.12 4.53 -20.27
N CYS A 195 26.63 5.78 -20.29
CA CYS A 195 27.75 6.16 -21.14
C CYS A 195 29.00 5.32 -20.81
N VAL A 196 29.39 5.26 -19.53
CA VAL A 196 30.59 4.52 -19.09
C VAL A 196 30.43 3.01 -19.35
N ASP A 197 29.26 2.43 -19.06
CA ASP A 197 28.99 1.01 -19.26
C ASP A 197 28.94 0.60 -20.74
N GLY A 198 28.70 1.56 -21.64
CA GLY A 198 28.75 1.33 -23.09
C GLY A 198 30.15 1.05 -23.63
N PHE A 199 31.21 1.38 -22.88
CA PHE A 199 32.59 1.13 -23.29
C PHE A 199 33.06 -0.29 -22.92
N PRO A 200 33.82 -0.97 -23.81
CA PRO A 200 34.51 -2.21 -23.47
C PRO A 200 35.47 -2.02 -22.29
N GLN A 201 35.70 -3.09 -21.52
CA GLN A 201 36.66 -3.06 -20.41
C GLN A 201 38.07 -2.67 -20.91
N GLY A 202 38.74 -1.76 -20.21
CA GLY A 202 40.09 -1.31 -20.53
C GLY A 202 40.27 0.20 -20.36
N LYS A 203 41.43 0.70 -20.80
CA LYS A 203 41.90 2.09 -20.56
C LYS A 203 40.92 3.18 -20.99
N LEU A 204 40.14 2.93 -22.05
CA LEU A 204 39.19 3.91 -22.58
C LEU A 204 37.98 4.07 -21.65
N LYS A 205 37.47 2.96 -21.09
CA LYS A 205 36.41 2.98 -20.08
C LYS A 205 36.88 3.68 -18.81
N ASP A 206 38.06 3.32 -18.31
CA ASP A 206 38.66 3.97 -17.14
C ASP A 206 38.90 5.48 -17.40
N GLY A 207 39.34 5.83 -18.61
CA GLY A 207 39.51 7.21 -19.03
C GLY A 207 38.20 7.99 -19.06
N MET A 208 37.11 7.38 -19.56
CA MET A 208 35.78 7.99 -19.57
C MET A 208 35.20 8.13 -18.16
N GLU A 209 35.34 7.10 -17.33
CA GLU A 209 34.92 7.13 -15.92
C GLU A 209 35.64 8.26 -15.16
N ASN A 210 36.95 8.39 -15.36
CA ASN A 210 37.73 9.49 -14.79
C ASN A 210 37.31 10.87 -15.33
N ALA A 211 36.97 10.97 -16.63
CA ALA A 211 36.51 12.23 -17.22
C ALA A 211 35.15 12.68 -16.66
N LEU A 212 34.26 11.72 -16.37
CA LEU A 212 32.91 11.98 -15.84
C LEU A 212 32.86 12.03 -14.31
N LYS A 213 33.95 11.70 -13.60
CA LYS A 213 34.01 11.67 -12.14
C LYS A 213 33.52 12.98 -11.51
N ALA A 214 34.03 14.13 -11.97
CA ALA A 214 33.61 15.43 -11.45
C ALA A 214 32.12 15.70 -11.70
N VAL A 215 31.59 15.27 -12.85
CA VAL A 215 30.15 15.38 -13.16
C VAL A 215 29.33 14.55 -12.17
N LYS A 216 29.75 13.32 -11.88
CA LYS A 216 29.10 12.44 -10.90
C LYS A 216 29.07 13.08 -9.51
N GLU A 217 30.20 13.60 -9.05
CA GLU A 217 30.34 14.25 -7.74
C GLU A 217 29.48 15.51 -7.62
N LEU A 218 29.46 16.36 -8.67
CA LEU A 218 28.63 17.57 -8.72
C LEU A 218 27.12 17.25 -8.80
N THR A 219 26.74 16.19 -9.52
CA THR A 219 25.34 15.75 -9.60
C THR A 219 24.87 15.21 -8.25
N SER A 220 25.69 14.41 -7.56
CA SER A 220 25.43 13.94 -6.19
C SER A 220 25.27 15.11 -5.20
N ASN A 221 26.17 16.10 -5.28
CA ASN A 221 26.05 17.32 -4.49
C ASN A 221 24.75 18.07 -4.82
N SER A 222 24.37 18.18 -6.09
CA SER A 222 23.13 18.83 -6.51
C SER A 222 21.89 18.14 -5.92
N LEU A 223 21.83 16.80 -5.94
CA LEU A 223 20.77 16.01 -5.28
C LEU A 223 20.70 16.29 -3.77
N ALA A 224 21.85 16.42 -3.10
CA ALA A 224 21.91 16.77 -1.68
C ALA A 224 21.41 18.19 -1.41
N ILE A 225 21.85 19.16 -2.22
CA ILE A 225 21.49 20.57 -2.09
C ILE A 225 19.99 20.78 -2.33
N VAL A 226 19.39 20.10 -3.31
CA VAL A 226 17.92 20.15 -3.54
C VAL A 226 17.17 19.80 -2.25
N SER A 227 17.57 18.71 -1.59
CA SER A 227 16.91 18.22 -0.37
C SER A 227 17.04 19.23 0.80
N GLU A 228 18.23 19.78 1.01
CA GLU A 228 18.47 20.78 2.07
C GLU A 228 17.78 22.11 1.82
N VAL A 229 17.82 22.61 0.57
CA VAL A 229 17.20 23.90 0.23
C VAL A 229 15.68 23.79 0.36
N ALA A 230 15.08 22.66 -0.04
CA ALA A 230 13.66 22.40 0.18
C ALA A 230 13.31 22.39 1.68
N TRP A 231 14.12 21.73 2.51
CA TRP A 231 13.94 21.70 3.96
C TRP A 231 14.07 23.10 4.60
N PHE A 232 15.11 23.86 4.25
CA PHE A 232 15.32 25.22 4.72
C PHE A 232 14.14 26.13 4.40
N LEU A 233 13.66 26.12 3.15
CA LEU A 233 12.55 26.98 2.71
C LEU A 233 11.22 26.61 3.35
N SER A 234 10.98 25.32 3.64
CA SER A 234 9.77 24.87 4.34
C SER A 234 9.67 25.41 5.77
N THR A 235 10.81 25.70 6.41
CA THR A 235 10.90 26.18 7.81
C THR A 235 10.57 27.68 7.94
N PHE A 236 10.72 28.48 6.88
CA PHE A 236 10.47 29.93 6.91
C PHE A 236 9.01 30.34 6.59
N GLN A 237 8.16 29.40 6.17
CA GLN A 237 6.84 29.69 5.62
C GLN A 237 5.71 29.70 6.68
N GLU A 238 6.01 29.42 7.97
CA GLU A 238 5.02 29.41 9.06
C GLU A 238 4.55 30.80 9.54
N THR A 239 5.07 31.92 9.02
CA THR A 239 4.70 33.28 9.48
C THR A 239 3.95 34.16 8.46
N ALA A 240 3.52 33.64 7.32
CA ALA A 240 2.69 34.40 6.36
C ALA A 240 1.40 33.64 6.04
N GLY A 241 0.30 34.06 6.66
CA GLY A 241 -1.04 33.49 6.48
C GLY A 241 -1.40 33.35 5.00
N GLN A 242 -1.55 32.11 4.53
CA GLN A 242 -2.03 31.85 3.18
C GLN A 242 -3.55 31.78 3.17
N SER A 243 -4.13 32.74 2.44
CA SER A 243 -5.53 32.80 2.08
C SER A 243 -5.97 31.48 1.46
N ARG A 244 -6.98 30.84 2.05
CA ARG A 244 -7.77 29.80 1.40
C ARG A 244 -8.48 30.44 0.21
N ARG A 245 -7.96 30.23 -1.00
CA ARG A 245 -8.75 30.42 -2.21
C ARG A 245 -9.62 29.18 -2.38
N LEU A 246 -10.88 29.33 -1.96
CA LEU A 246 -11.99 28.58 -2.54
C LEU A 246 -11.97 28.78 -4.06
N LEU A 247 -11.91 27.67 -4.80
CA LEU A 247 -12.45 27.60 -6.15
C LEU A 247 -13.71 26.73 -6.04
N ASP A 248 -14.83 27.41 -5.83
CA ASP A 248 -16.16 26.91 -6.15
C ASP A 248 -16.37 27.12 -7.65
N ASP A 249 -16.73 26.06 -8.37
CA ASP A 249 -17.50 26.16 -9.62
C ASP A 249 -18.14 24.81 -9.98
N LYS A 250 -19.40 24.68 -9.58
CA LYS A 250 -20.60 24.04 -10.17
C LYS A 250 -20.58 22.68 -10.88
N ASP A 251 -19.43 22.11 -11.26
CA ASP A 251 -19.35 20.77 -11.90
C ASP A 251 -18.20 19.88 -11.36
N GLY A 252 -17.45 20.31 -10.34
CA GLY A 252 -16.55 19.43 -9.57
C GLY A 252 -15.25 18.95 -10.26
N TYR A 253 -14.78 19.57 -11.35
CA TYR A 253 -13.51 19.20 -12.00
C TYR A 253 -12.62 20.41 -12.37
N PRO A 254 -11.27 20.32 -12.20
CA PRO A 254 -10.33 21.41 -12.54
C PRO A 254 -10.36 21.83 -14.02
N THR A 255 -10.11 23.12 -14.26
CA THR A 255 -10.16 23.79 -15.58
C THR A 255 -9.02 23.44 -16.54
N TRP A 256 -7.96 22.77 -16.09
CA TRP A 256 -6.87 22.30 -16.95
C TRP A 256 -7.17 20.94 -17.62
N MET A 257 -8.29 20.31 -17.26
CA MET A 257 -8.73 19.03 -17.81
C MET A 257 -9.53 19.24 -19.12
N ALA A 258 -8.97 18.81 -20.25
CA ALA A 258 -9.66 18.83 -21.54
C ALA A 258 -10.91 17.92 -21.53
N ARG A 259 -11.98 18.37 -22.19
CA ARG A 259 -13.32 17.72 -22.24
C ARG A 259 -13.31 16.26 -22.71
N GLU A 260 -12.28 15.84 -23.44
CA GLU A 260 -12.15 14.48 -23.99
C GLU A 260 -11.80 13.43 -22.92
N GLY A 261 -11.04 13.79 -21.87
CA GLY A 261 -10.76 12.90 -20.74
C GLY A 261 -11.98 12.63 -19.85
N ARG A 262 -12.99 13.51 -19.87
CA ARG A 262 -14.22 13.34 -19.07
C ARG A 262 -15.21 12.33 -19.66
N ARG A 263 -14.99 11.87 -20.90
CA ARG A 263 -15.92 10.99 -21.61
C ARG A 263 -15.66 9.49 -21.41
N MET A 264 -14.61 9.12 -20.68
CA MET A 264 -14.18 7.72 -20.54
C MET A 264 -14.61 7.05 -19.23
N LEU A 265 -15.52 7.67 -18.46
CA LEU A 265 -16.07 7.16 -17.18
C LEU A 265 -17.22 6.15 -17.33
N LYS A 266 -17.45 5.57 -18.51
CA LYS A 266 -18.40 4.46 -18.69
C LYS A 266 -17.63 3.18 -18.97
N ALA A 267 -17.86 2.18 -18.11
CA ALA A 267 -17.29 0.83 -18.21
C ALA A 267 -17.80 0.07 -19.44
N ASN A 268 -17.40 0.51 -20.63
CA ASN A 268 -17.38 -0.29 -21.83
C ASN A 268 -15.95 -0.30 -22.39
N ASP A 269 -15.62 -1.33 -23.15
CA ASP A 269 -14.45 -1.46 -24.03
C ASP A 269 -14.35 -0.33 -25.09
N GLU A 270 -14.42 0.94 -24.69
CA GLU A 270 -14.20 2.06 -25.59
C GLU A 270 -12.69 2.20 -25.80
N LYS A 271 -12.22 1.63 -26.91
CA LYS A 271 -10.90 1.92 -27.48
C LYS A 271 -10.82 3.43 -27.75
N PRO A 272 -9.73 4.14 -27.36
CA PRO A 272 -9.63 5.57 -27.62
C PRO A 272 -9.69 5.84 -29.12
N THR A 273 -10.36 6.92 -29.54
CA THR A 273 -10.46 7.27 -30.97
C THR A 273 -9.06 7.51 -31.54
N PRO A 274 -8.63 6.75 -32.57
CA PRO A 274 -7.30 6.91 -33.11
C PRO A 274 -7.19 8.14 -34.00
N ASN A 275 -6.07 8.85 -33.90
CA ASN A 275 -5.65 9.83 -34.90
C ASN A 275 -5.16 9.16 -36.17
N VAL A 276 -4.48 8.02 -36.01
CA VAL A 276 -3.86 7.25 -37.09
C VAL A 276 -4.03 5.76 -36.83
N ILE A 277 -4.33 5.02 -37.89
CA ILE A 277 -4.44 3.56 -37.88
C ILE A 277 -3.25 2.95 -38.63
N VAL A 278 -2.53 2.06 -37.98
CA VAL A 278 -1.47 1.25 -38.57
C VAL A 278 -2.00 -0.15 -38.82
N ALA A 279 -1.89 -0.62 -40.06
CA ALA A 279 -2.33 -1.94 -40.46
C ALA A 279 -1.37 -2.54 -41.51
N LYS A 280 -0.72 -3.64 -41.14
CA LYS A 280 0.26 -4.30 -42.03
C LYS A 280 -0.36 -4.78 -43.36
N ASP A 281 -1.64 -5.14 -43.34
CA ASP A 281 -2.42 -5.58 -44.51
C ASP A 281 -2.80 -4.44 -45.48
N GLY A 282 -2.52 -3.18 -45.10
CA GLY A 282 -2.87 -1.99 -45.89
C GLY A 282 -4.29 -1.46 -45.64
N SER A 283 -5.04 -2.01 -44.67
CA SER A 283 -6.39 -1.56 -44.30
C SER A 283 -6.41 -0.35 -43.33
N GLY A 284 -5.28 0.33 -43.18
CA GLY A 284 -5.08 1.50 -42.31
C GLY A 284 -4.27 2.57 -43.01
N ASP A 285 -4.06 3.71 -42.36
CA ASP A 285 -3.38 4.89 -42.93
C ASP A 285 -1.90 4.61 -43.23
N TYR A 286 -1.25 3.78 -42.41
CA TYR A 286 0.15 3.39 -42.57
C TYR A 286 0.34 1.88 -42.45
N LYS A 287 1.35 1.34 -43.16
CA LYS A 287 1.76 -0.07 -43.06
C LYS A 287 2.73 -0.34 -41.90
N THR A 288 3.41 0.69 -41.42
CA THR A 288 4.43 0.61 -40.37
C THR A 288 4.17 1.65 -39.29
N ILE A 289 4.55 1.33 -38.06
CA ILE A 289 4.41 2.22 -36.90
C ILE A 289 5.40 3.38 -37.03
N SER A 290 6.61 3.11 -37.53
CA SER A 290 7.61 4.15 -37.81
C SER A 290 7.11 5.16 -38.84
N GLY A 291 6.35 4.73 -39.85
CA GLY A 291 5.72 5.62 -40.82
C GLY A 291 4.67 6.53 -40.19
N ALA A 292 3.82 5.98 -39.32
CA ALA A 292 2.82 6.74 -38.58
C ALA A 292 3.45 7.78 -37.64
N LEU A 293 4.53 7.42 -36.94
CA LEU A 293 5.28 8.34 -36.08
C LEU A 293 5.97 9.44 -36.89
N ALA A 294 6.56 9.10 -38.03
CA ALA A 294 7.23 10.08 -38.90
C ALA A 294 6.25 11.12 -39.49
N ALA A 295 4.99 10.75 -39.67
CA ALA A 295 3.94 11.64 -40.16
C ALA A 295 3.25 12.47 -39.05
N MET A 296 3.62 12.25 -37.79
CA MET A 296 3.07 13.02 -36.67
C MET A 296 3.50 14.50 -36.78
N PRO A 297 2.59 15.47 -36.55
CA PRO A 297 2.97 16.88 -36.48
C PRO A 297 4.02 17.13 -35.40
N GLU A 298 4.96 18.07 -35.64
CA GLU A 298 6.01 18.41 -34.66
C GLU A 298 5.44 18.91 -33.32
N LYS A 299 4.23 19.50 -33.34
CA LYS A 299 3.47 19.87 -32.15
C LYS A 299 2.03 19.41 -32.33
N TYR A 300 1.52 18.67 -31.36
CA TYR A 300 0.12 18.24 -31.33
C TYR A 300 -0.48 18.64 -29.98
N PRO A 301 -1.59 19.41 -29.95
CA PRO A 301 -2.26 19.75 -28.70
C PRO A 301 -2.97 18.50 -28.14
N GLY A 302 -2.59 18.05 -26.94
CA GLY A 302 -3.17 16.88 -26.30
C GLY A 302 -2.41 15.59 -26.58
N ARG A 303 -3.13 14.46 -26.68
CA ARG A 303 -2.57 13.11 -26.79
C ARG A 303 -2.76 12.57 -28.20
N PHE A 304 -1.67 12.17 -28.86
CA PHE A 304 -1.69 11.63 -30.22
C PHE A 304 -1.85 10.10 -30.17
N VAL A 305 -2.98 9.59 -30.65
CA VAL A 305 -3.39 8.19 -30.49
C VAL A 305 -3.14 7.41 -31.79
N ILE A 306 -2.26 6.41 -31.71
CA ILE A 306 -1.94 5.47 -32.79
C ILE A 306 -2.57 4.11 -32.45
N TYR A 307 -3.47 3.65 -33.32
CA TYR A 307 -4.04 2.31 -33.24
C TYR A 307 -3.25 1.35 -34.13
N VAL A 308 -2.77 0.25 -33.56
CA VAL A 308 -2.04 -0.79 -34.29
C VAL A 308 -2.92 -2.04 -34.39
N LYS A 309 -3.44 -2.31 -35.58
CA LYS A 309 -4.20 -3.55 -35.84
C LYS A 309 -3.34 -4.78 -35.64
N GLU A 310 -3.99 -5.92 -35.39
CA GLU A 310 -3.31 -7.21 -35.25
C GLU A 310 -2.30 -7.48 -36.38
N GLY A 311 -1.13 -7.99 -36.01
CA GLY A 311 -0.02 -8.18 -36.92
C GLY A 311 1.32 -8.22 -36.21
N ILE A 312 2.30 -8.87 -36.85
CA ILE A 312 3.70 -8.87 -36.42
C ILE A 312 4.45 -7.83 -37.26
N TYR A 313 4.84 -6.74 -36.63
CA TYR A 313 5.53 -5.59 -37.21
C TYR A 313 7.03 -5.74 -36.96
N GLU A 314 7.77 -6.16 -37.99
CA GLU A 314 9.22 -6.31 -37.93
C GLU A 314 9.90 -4.98 -38.27
N GLU A 315 10.09 -4.16 -37.24
CA GLU A 315 10.68 -2.83 -37.35
C GLU A 315 11.34 -2.42 -36.02
N THR A 316 12.32 -1.51 -36.09
CA THR A 316 12.85 -0.83 -34.90
C THR A 316 12.12 0.51 -34.75
N VAL A 317 11.33 0.67 -33.69
CA VAL A 317 10.47 1.83 -33.50
C VAL A 317 11.02 2.72 -32.39
N THR A 318 11.15 4.01 -32.67
CA THR A 318 11.61 5.02 -31.69
C THR A 318 10.61 6.16 -31.58
N VAL A 319 9.97 6.30 -30.42
CA VAL A 319 9.19 7.49 -30.06
C VAL A 319 10.17 8.52 -29.52
N THR A 320 10.49 9.53 -30.32
CA THR A 320 11.51 10.53 -30.00
C THR A 320 11.05 11.51 -28.90
N LYS A 321 11.98 12.24 -28.28
CA LYS A 321 11.67 13.28 -27.26
C LYS A 321 10.71 14.36 -27.76
N LYS A 322 10.68 14.62 -29.07
CA LYS A 322 9.74 15.58 -29.68
C LYS A 322 8.29 15.09 -29.68
N MET A 323 8.09 13.78 -29.51
CA MET A 323 6.79 13.12 -29.58
C MET A 323 6.20 12.95 -28.17
N VAL A 324 5.74 14.05 -27.59
CA VAL A 324 5.15 14.09 -26.24
C VAL A 324 3.71 13.58 -26.28
N ASN A 325 3.26 12.89 -25.22
CA ASN A 325 1.91 12.37 -25.05
C ASN A 325 1.43 11.47 -26.20
N VAL A 326 2.27 10.57 -26.68
CA VAL A 326 1.86 9.56 -27.66
C VAL A 326 1.21 8.37 -26.97
N THR A 327 0.06 7.92 -27.49
CA THR A 327 -0.57 6.66 -27.10
C THR A 327 -0.49 5.65 -28.23
N LEU A 328 0.04 4.48 -27.94
CA LEU A 328 0.06 3.33 -28.83
C LEU A 328 -0.85 2.24 -28.27
N TYR A 329 -1.92 1.88 -28.97
CA TYR A 329 -2.78 0.77 -28.52
C TYR A 329 -3.00 -0.28 -29.60
N GLY A 330 -3.04 -1.54 -29.18
CA GLY A 330 -3.18 -2.70 -30.06
C GLY A 330 -4.46 -3.50 -29.82
N ASP A 331 -4.71 -4.48 -30.69
CA ASP A 331 -5.81 -5.45 -30.56
C ASP A 331 -5.60 -6.50 -29.47
N GLY A 332 -4.45 -6.44 -28.79
CA GLY A 332 -4.05 -7.34 -27.72
C GLY A 332 -2.55 -7.61 -27.78
N SER A 333 -1.93 -7.81 -26.61
CA SER A 333 -0.47 -7.90 -26.51
C SER A 333 0.16 -9.15 -27.12
N GLN A 334 -0.66 -10.12 -27.54
CA GLN A 334 -0.25 -11.29 -28.33
C GLN A 334 -0.64 -11.18 -29.82
N LYS A 335 -1.32 -10.11 -30.22
CA LYS A 335 -1.83 -9.90 -31.58
C LYS A 335 -1.08 -8.79 -32.31
N SER A 336 -0.98 -7.60 -31.70
CA SER A 336 -0.26 -6.45 -32.24
C SER A 336 1.15 -6.43 -31.65
N ILE A 337 2.14 -6.96 -32.37
CA ILE A 337 3.48 -7.23 -31.84
C ILE A 337 4.53 -6.49 -32.67
N ILE A 338 5.34 -5.67 -32.02
CA ILE A 338 6.58 -5.11 -32.58
C ILE A 338 7.71 -6.10 -32.30
N THR A 339 8.45 -6.50 -33.34
CA THR A 339 9.49 -7.53 -33.24
C THR A 339 10.81 -7.11 -33.87
N GLY A 340 11.92 -7.55 -33.26
CA GLY A 340 13.28 -7.35 -33.74
C GLY A 340 14.21 -8.47 -33.27
N SER A 341 15.49 -8.41 -33.65
CA SER A 341 16.48 -9.46 -33.37
C SER A 341 17.92 -8.94 -33.14
N LYS A 342 18.10 -7.61 -33.02
CA LYS A 342 19.40 -7.00 -32.72
C LYS A 342 19.89 -7.48 -31.35
N ASN A 343 21.19 -7.74 -31.24
CA ASN A 343 21.79 -8.35 -30.07
C ASN A 343 23.29 -8.03 -29.94
N PHE A 344 23.81 -8.26 -28.73
CA PHE A 344 25.20 -7.99 -28.39
C PHE A 344 26.22 -8.85 -29.14
N VAL A 345 25.98 -10.16 -29.25
CA VAL A 345 26.92 -11.10 -29.88
C VAL A 345 27.19 -10.78 -31.34
N ASP A 346 26.18 -10.29 -32.07
CA ASP A 346 26.30 -9.90 -33.48
C ASP A 346 26.86 -8.47 -33.66
N GLY A 347 27.43 -7.88 -32.62
CA GLY A 347 28.18 -6.61 -32.68
C GLY A 347 27.36 -5.35 -32.37
N VAL A 348 26.09 -5.47 -31.96
CA VAL A 348 25.25 -4.33 -31.56
C VAL A 348 25.26 -4.20 -30.05
N ARG A 349 25.87 -3.14 -29.51
CA ARG A 349 25.93 -2.89 -28.07
C ARG A 349 24.52 -2.80 -27.47
N THR A 350 24.35 -3.23 -26.21
CA THR A 350 23.04 -3.41 -25.55
C THR A 350 22.09 -2.22 -25.73
N PHE A 351 22.58 -0.98 -25.58
CA PHE A 351 21.83 0.26 -25.80
C PHE A 351 21.13 0.32 -27.18
N GLY A 352 21.79 -0.16 -28.23
CA GLY A 352 21.30 -0.17 -29.61
C GLY A 352 20.50 -1.42 -30.00
N THR A 353 20.38 -2.41 -29.11
CA THR A 353 19.64 -3.66 -29.40
C THR A 353 18.12 -3.53 -29.28
N ALA A 354 17.64 -2.43 -28.70
CA ALA A 354 16.23 -2.20 -28.42
C ALA A 354 15.36 -2.29 -29.68
N THR A 355 14.35 -3.15 -29.64
CA THR A 355 13.32 -3.25 -30.70
C THR A 355 12.36 -2.06 -30.66
N PHE A 356 11.98 -1.65 -29.45
CA PHE A 356 11.16 -0.47 -29.21
C PHE A 356 11.85 0.50 -28.26
N VAL A 357 11.82 1.80 -28.56
CA VAL A 357 12.42 2.85 -27.73
C VAL A 357 11.38 3.93 -27.44
N ALA A 358 11.12 4.20 -26.16
CA ALA A 358 10.24 5.28 -25.71
C ALA A 358 11.05 6.40 -25.05
N LEU A 359 11.21 7.54 -25.74
CA LEU A 359 11.90 8.73 -25.25
C LEU A 359 10.95 9.90 -24.95
N GLY A 360 9.79 9.94 -25.60
CA GLY A 360 8.82 11.04 -25.46
C GLY A 360 8.04 10.98 -24.13
N GLU A 361 8.03 12.09 -23.39
CA GLU A 361 7.31 12.24 -22.12
C GLU A 361 5.82 11.91 -22.25
N GLY A 362 5.26 11.27 -21.22
CA GLY A 362 3.83 10.91 -21.17
C GLY A 362 3.42 9.80 -22.14
N PHE A 363 4.39 9.02 -22.64
CA PHE A 363 4.13 7.88 -23.51
C PHE A 363 3.23 6.84 -22.84
N LEU A 364 2.21 6.37 -23.56
CA LEU A 364 1.30 5.33 -23.08
C LEU A 364 1.21 4.20 -24.11
N ALA A 365 1.40 2.95 -23.66
CA ALA A 365 1.11 1.78 -24.47
C ALA A 365 0.01 0.93 -23.84
N LYS A 366 -0.97 0.48 -24.63
CA LYS A 366 -2.06 -0.40 -24.17
C LYS A 366 -2.24 -1.62 -25.08
N GLY A 367 -2.15 -2.82 -24.53
CA GLY A 367 -2.42 -4.04 -25.30
C GLY A 367 -1.45 -4.28 -26.46
N MET A 368 -0.18 -3.88 -26.31
CA MET A 368 0.88 -4.05 -27.31
C MET A 368 1.88 -5.14 -26.88
N GLY A 369 2.43 -5.87 -27.84
CA GLY A 369 3.55 -6.79 -27.64
C GLY A 369 4.87 -6.19 -28.14
N PHE A 370 5.93 -6.31 -27.35
CA PHE A 370 7.30 -5.92 -27.69
C PHE A 370 8.20 -7.14 -27.55
N ARG A 371 8.82 -7.57 -28.65
CA ARG A 371 9.56 -8.82 -28.70
C ARG A 371 10.94 -8.65 -29.31
N ASN A 372 11.96 -9.14 -28.61
CA ASN A 372 13.27 -9.40 -29.22
C ASN A 372 13.46 -10.92 -29.36
N THR A 373 13.74 -11.36 -30.59
CA THR A 373 13.78 -12.76 -31.00
C THR A 373 15.18 -13.35 -31.05
N ALA A 374 16.23 -12.59 -30.68
CA ALA A 374 17.63 -12.98 -30.83
C ALA A 374 17.99 -14.35 -30.21
N GLY A 375 17.34 -14.74 -29.11
CA GLY A 375 17.62 -16.01 -28.43
C GLY A 375 18.61 -15.87 -27.26
N PRO A 376 18.67 -16.85 -26.34
CA PRO A 376 19.56 -16.82 -25.18
C PRO A 376 21.05 -16.98 -25.56
N GLU A 377 21.36 -17.58 -26.70
CA GLU A 377 22.71 -17.73 -27.25
C GLU A 377 23.33 -16.40 -27.77
N LYS A 378 22.49 -15.39 -28.00
CA LYS A 378 22.90 -14.09 -28.53
C LYS A 378 23.20 -13.05 -27.46
N GLY A 379 23.15 -13.44 -26.18
CA GLY A 379 23.42 -12.56 -25.05
C GLY A 379 22.37 -11.46 -24.92
N GLN A 380 22.81 -10.24 -24.63
CA GLN A 380 21.95 -9.10 -24.32
C GLN A 380 21.14 -8.66 -25.55
N ALA A 381 19.81 -8.58 -25.40
CA ALA A 381 18.90 -8.26 -26.49
C ALA A 381 17.59 -7.61 -25.97
N VAL A 382 17.50 -6.29 -26.12
CA VAL A 382 16.41 -5.49 -25.53
C VAL A 382 15.14 -5.54 -26.39
N ALA A 383 14.01 -5.88 -25.78
CA ALA A 383 12.69 -5.81 -26.42
C ALA A 383 12.11 -4.40 -26.35
N ALA A 384 12.24 -3.73 -25.20
CA ALA A 384 11.86 -2.33 -25.05
C ALA A 384 12.85 -1.56 -24.15
N ARG A 385 13.26 -0.38 -24.58
CA ARG A 385 14.03 0.59 -23.80
C ARG A 385 13.15 1.80 -23.50
N VAL A 386 13.00 2.13 -22.22
CA VAL A 386 12.14 3.21 -21.76
C VAL A 386 12.99 4.24 -21.02
N GLN A 387 13.01 5.45 -21.58
CA GLN A 387 13.68 6.65 -21.07
C GLN A 387 12.67 7.80 -20.88
N ALA A 388 11.42 7.64 -21.31
CA ALA A 388 10.38 8.64 -21.15
C ALA A 388 9.96 8.81 -19.68
N ASP A 389 9.85 10.06 -19.22
CA ASP A 389 9.19 10.38 -17.95
C ASP A 389 7.68 10.23 -18.08
N GLY A 390 7.06 9.72 -17.02
CA GLY A 390 5.62 9.46 -17.00
C GLY A 390 5.18 8.37 -17.98
N ALA A 391 6.03 7.38 -18.27
CA ALA A 391 5.70 6.31 -19.21
C ALA A 391 4.75 5.27 -18.58
N VAL A 392 3.66 4.95 -19.28
CA VAL A 392 2.64 3.99 -18.81
C VAL A 392 2.48 2.82 -19.78
N PHE A 393 2.50 1.60 -19.26
CA PHE A 393 2.22 0.38 -20.02
C PHE A 393 1.09 -0.40 -19.37
N VAL A 394 0.01 -0.69 -20.11
CA VAL A 394 -1.17 -1.40 -19.61
C VAL A 394 -1.48 -2.61 -20.47
N ASN A 395 -1.59 -3.79 -19.86
CA ASN A 395 -1.88 -5.04 -20.58
C ASN A 395 -0.87 -5.34 -21.71
N CYS A 396 0.35 -4.81 -21.62
CA CYS A 396 1.41 -5.01 -22.60
C CYS A 396 2.21 -6.28 -22.31
N ARG A 397 2.99 -6.73 -23.30
CA ARG A 397 3.82 -7.93 -23.20
C ARG A 397 5.23 -7.64 -23.68
N PHE A 398 6.22 -8.02 -22.88
CA PHE A 398 7.64 -7.87 -23.17
C PHE A 398 8.28 -9.25 -23.21
N GLU A 399 8.82 -9.63 -24.35
CA GLU A 399 9.38 -10.98 -24.58
C GLU A 399 10.82 -10.89 -25.08
N GLY A 400 11.73 -11.50 -24.33
CA GLY A 400 13.14 -11.61 -24.66
C GLY A 400 13.80 -12.72 -23.86
N TYR A 401 15.13 -12.66 -23.74
CA TYR A 401 15.90 -13.56 -22.90
C TYR A 401 16.73 -12.71 -21.92
N GLN A 402 18.00 -12.47 -22.22
CA GLN A 402 18.84 -11.59 -21.42
C GLN A 402 18.53 -10.12 -21.75
N ASP A 403 18.39 -9.29 -20.72
CA ASP A 403 18.18 -7.83 -20.84
C ASP A 403 16.90 -7.46 -21.61
N THR A 404 15.76 -8.07 -21.27
CA THR A 404 14.50 -7.93 -22.03
C THR A 404 13.87 -6.54 -21.96
N LEU A 405 13.62 -6.02 -20.75
CA LEU A 405 13.01 -4.72 -20.53
C LEU A 405 14.02 -3.80 -19.84
N TYR A 406 14.47 -2.80 -20.59
CA TYR A 406 15.40 -1.79 -20.10
C TYR A 406 14.62 -0.57 -19.60
N ALA A 407 14.26 -0.59 -18.32
CA ALA A 407 13.67 0.53 -17.60
C ALA A 407 14.81 1.52 -17.23
N GLN A 408 15.26 2.29 -18.22
CA GLN A 408 16.54 2.98 -18.16
C GLN A 408 16.57 4.12 -17.13
N THR A 409 15.58 5.03 -17.17
CA THR A 409 15.53 6.21 -16.28
C THR A 409 14.12 6.80 -16.19
N HIS A 410 13.94 7.82 -15.35
CA HIS A 410 12.69 8.54 -15.04
C HIS A 410 11.58 7.65 -14.43
N ARG A 411 10.37 8.21 -14.30
CA ARG A 411 9.21 7.57 -13.69
C ARG A 411 8.46 6.70 -14.69
N GLN A 412 8.22 5.44 -14.33
CA GLN A 412 7.58 4.45 -15.21
C GLN A 412 6.58 3.58 -14.46
N PHE A 413 5.43 3.33 -15.07
CA PHE A 413 4.37 2.50 -14.50
C PHE A 413 3.94 1.38 -15.45
N TYR A 414 3.97 0.14 -14.97
CA TYR A 414 3.60 -1.05 -15.72
C TYR A 414 2.47 -1.76 -14.98
N ARG A 415 1.29 -1.88 -15.61
CA ARG A 415 0.11 -2.51 -15.01
C ARG A 415 -0.40 -3.67 -15.82
N SER A 416 -0.65 -4.81 -15.16
CA SER A 416 -1.21 -6.01 -15.81
C SER A 416 -0.39 -6.46 -17.04
N CYS A 417 0.91 -6.18 -17.03
CA CYS A 417 1.81 -6.53 -18.13
C CYS A 417 2.37 -7.94 -17.93
N VAL A 418 2.81 -8.57 -19.03
CA VAL A 418 3.57 -9.82 -18.99
C VAL A 418 5.01 -9.53 -19.37
N ILE A 419 5.95 -9.86 -18.50
CA ILE A 419 7.38 -9.70 -18.76
C ILE A 419 8.02 -11.09 -18.72
N ALA A 420 8.65 -11.50 -19.82
CA ALA A 420 9.25 -12.83 -19.95
C ALA A 420 10.71 -12.75 -20.40
N GLY A 421 11.62 -13.33 -19.61
CA GLY A 421 13.05 -13.36 -19.90
C GLY A 421 13.83 -14.35 -19.03
N THR A 422 15.16 -14.31 -19.11
CA THR A 422 16.06 -15.25 -18.40
C THR A 422 16.93 -14.54 -17.36
N THR A 423 17.90 -13.76 -17.81
CA THR A 423 18.90 -13.09 -16.96
C THR A 423 18.72 -11.58 -17.07
N ASP A 424 18.70 -10.89 -15.92
CA ASP A 424 18.57 -9.43 -15.80
C ASP A 424 17.44 -8.86 -16.66
N PHE A 425 16.32 -9.58 -16.76
CA PHE A 425 15.35 -9.28 -17.80
C PHE A 425 14.44 -8.09 -17.49
N ILE A 426 14.46 -7.59 -16.25
CA ILE A 426 13.99 -6.25 -15.87
C ILE A 426 15.18 -5.49 -15.27
N PHE A 427 15.73 -4.54 -16.00
CA PHE A 427 16.97 -3.88 -15.59
C PHE A 427 16.99 -2.39 -15.92
N GLY A 428 17.91 -1.66 -15.29
CA GLY A 428 18.11 -0.23 -15.47
C GLY A 428 17.99 0.56 -14.17
N ASP A 429 17.79 1.86 -14.30
CA ASP A 429 17.82 2.81 -13.19
C ASP A 429 16.62 3.78 -13.22
N ALA A 430 15.48 3.32 -13.73
CA ALA A 430 14.22 4.04 -13.59
C ALA A 430 13.67 3.97 -12.17
N ALA A 431 12.80 4.91 -11.81
CA ALA A 431 11.80 4.72 -10.78
C ALA A 431 10.62 3.96 -11.43
N ALA A 432 10.59 2.64 -11.29
CA ALA A 432 9.66 1.77 -12.01
C ALA A 432 8.81 0.93 -11.07
N VAL A 433 7.48 1.06 -11.19
CA VAL A 433 6.53 0.19 -10.47
C VAL A 433 5.83 -0.75 -11.44
N PHE A 434 5.98 -2.04 -11.18
CA PHE A 434 5.27 -3.12 -11.85
C PHE A 434 4.14 -3.58 -10.93
N GLN A 435 2.90 -3.26 -11.30
CA GLN A 435 1.72 -3.58 -10.50
C GLN A 435 0.85 -4.64 -11.19
N ASN A 436 0.45 -5.68 -10.44
CA ASN A 436 -0.39 -6.77 -10.97
C ASN A 436 0.18 -7.43 -12.24
N CYS A 437 1.50 -7.45 -12.39
CA CYS A 437 2.16 -7.98 -13.58
C CYS A 437 2.46 -9.48 -13.43
N LEU A 438 2.51 -10.17 -14.57
CA LEU A 438 2.96 -11.56 -14.66
C LEU A 438 4.43 -11.59 -15.08
N ILE A 439 5.28 -12.06 -14.18
CA ILE A 439 6.72 -12.19 -14.39
C ILE A 439 7.03 -13.65 -14.71
N VAL A 440 7.44 -13.92 -15.95
CA VAL A 440 7.62 -15.28 -16.48
C VAL A 440 9.11 -15.58 -16.64
N VAL A 441 9.63 -16.46 -15.79
CA VAL A 441 11.03 -16.89 -15.81
C VAL A 441 11.22 -17.98 -16.87
N ARG A 442 11.94 -17.66 -17.95
CA ARG A 442 12.14 -18.58 -19.09
C ARG A 442 13.29 -19.55 -18.83
N LYS A 443 13.38 -20.59 -19.65
CA LYS A 443 14.52 -21.53 -19.64
C LYS A 443 15.79 -20.82 -20.18
N PRO A 444 16.87 -20.68 -19.39
CA PRO A 444 18.15 -20.15 -19.85
C PRO A 444 19.01 -21.25 -20.49
N LEU A 445 20.24 -20.91 -20.90
CA LEU A 445 21.25 -21.92 -21.25
C LEU A 445 21.67 -22.74 -20.02
N GLU A 446 22.22 -23.95 -20.22
CA GLU A 446 22.51 -24.89 -19.12
C GLU A 446 23.46 -24.36 -18.04
N SER A 447 24.37 -23.45 -18.40
CA SER A 447 25.33 -22.82 -17.47
C SER A 447 24.86 -21.49 -16.89
N GLN A 448 23.71 -20.97 -17.35
CA GLN A 448 23.19 -19.68 -16.97
C GLN A 448 22.21 -19.79 -15.79
N ARG A 449 22.15 -18.70 -15.02
CA ARG A 449 21.18 -18.53 -13.94
C ARG A 449 20.12 -17.53 -14.37
N ASN A 450 18.91 -17.70 -13.86
CA ASN A 450 17.86 -16.72 -14.08
C ASN A 450 17.91 -15.64 -13.00
N VAL A 451 17.71 -14.40 -13.41
CA VAL A 451 17.71 -13.23 -12.52
C VAL A 451 16.60 -12.31 -13.00
N VAL A 452 15.62 -12.04 -12.14
CA VAL A 452 14.45 -11.23 -12.50
C VAL A 452 14.83 -9.76 -12.63
N THR A 453 15.42 -9.16 -11.58
CA THR A 453 15.79 -7.74 -11.59
C THR A 453 17.30 -7.50 -11.54
N ALA A 454 17.75 -6.44 -12.21
CA ALA A 454 19.10 -5.90 -12.07
C ALA A 454 19.05 -4.36 -12.05
N GLN A 455 18.91 -3.79 -10.85
CA GLN A 455 18.73 -2.35 -10.68
C GLN A 455 20.09 -1.63 -10.55
N GLY A 456 20.26 -0.52 -11.26
CA GLY A 456 21.54 0.16 -11.49
C GLY A 456 21.74 1.52 -10.82
N ARG A 457 21.03 1.82 -9.73
CA ARG A 457 21.24 3.03 -8.91
C ARG A 457 22.68 3.11 -8.44
N VAL A 458 23.26 4.32 -8.36
CA VAL A 458 24.67 4.56 -7.99
C VAL A 458 24.84 5.57 -6.85
N ASP A 459 23.78 6.31 -6.48
CA ASP A 459 23.79 7.27 -5.38
C ASP A 459 22.58 7.11 -4.46
N LYS A 460 22.83 7.18 -3.14
CA LYS A 460 21.83 7.01 -2.09
C LYS A 460 20.71 8.06 -2.08
N ARG A 461 20.84 9.16 -2.82
CA ARG A 461 19.84 10.23 -2.94
C ARG A 461 19.01 10.15 -4.22
N GLU A 462 19.34 9.25 -5.16
CA GLU A 462 18.49 9.04 -6.35
C GLU A 462 17.12 8.51 -5.94
N THR A 463 16.06 8.93 -6.62
CA THR A 463 14.68 8.48 -6.35
C THR A 463 14.35 7.12 -6.98
N THR A 464 15.30 6.55 -7.70
CA THR A 464 15.13 5.38 -8.57
C THR A 464 15.04 4.06 -7.80
N GLY A 465 14.54 3.03 -8.48
CA GLY A 465 14.35 1.69 -7.94
C GLY A 465 13.29 0.90 -8.71
N ILE A 466 13.36 -0.43 -8.61
CA ILE A 466 12.37 -1.35 -9.21
C ILE A 466 11.47 -1.89 -8.11
N VAL A 467 10.15 -1.71 -8.26
CA VAL A 467 9.14 -2.24 -7.34
C VAL A 467 8.26 -3.26 -8.07
N LEU A 468 8.23 -4.50 -7.57
CA LEU A 468 7.27 -5.53 -7.98
C LEU A 468 6.14 -5.57 -6.93
N HIS A 469 4.97 -5.04 -7.29
CA HIS A 469 3.82 -4.88 -6.38
C HIS A 469 2.63 -5.73 -6.85
N LYS A 470 2.14 -6.65 -6.02
CA LYS A 470 1.03 -7.57 -6.39
C LYS A 470 1.30 -8.37 -7.67
N CYS A 471 2.56 -8.66 -7.95
CA CYS A 471 2.96 -9.40 -9.14
C CYS A 471 2.88 -10.92 -8.89
N ARG A 472 2.89 -11.69 -9.98
CA ARG A 472 3.01 -13.15 -9.94
C ARG A 472 4.31 -13.56 -10.63
N ILE A 473 5.23 -14.19 -9.90
CA ILE A 473 6.51 -14.68 -10.44
C ILE A 473 6.41 -16.20 -10.60
N LEU A 474 6.49 -16.68 -11.85
CA LEU A 474 6.32 -18.10 -12.15
C LEU A 474 7.26 -18.60 -13.26
N PRO A 475 7.55 -19.91 -13.32
CA PRO A 475 8.36 -20.48 -14.39
C PRO A 475 7.57 -20.63 -15.69
N ASP A 476 8.24 -20.41 -16.83
CA ASP A 476 7.72 -20.85 -18.13
C ASP A 476 7.58 -22.37 -18.18
N LYS A 477 6.67 -22.88 -19.01
CA LYS A 477 6.39 -24.32 -19.17
C LYS A 477 7.66 -25.14 -19.47
N LYS A 478 8.61 -24.57 -20.21
CA LYS A 478 9.89 -25.23 -20.53
C LYS A 478 10.88 -25.28 -19.37
N LEU A 479 10.74 -24.38 -18.39
CA LEU A 479 11.57 -24.33 -17.18
C LEU A 479 11.02 -25.22 -16.07
N VAL A 480 9.70 -25.45 -15.99
CA VAL A 480 9.06 -26.32 -14.98
C VAL A 480 9.80 -27.65 -14.72
N PRO A 481 10.17 -28.46 -15.73
CA PRO A 481 10.87 -29.73 -15.49
C PRO A 481 12.34 -29.57 -15.04
N LEU A 482 12.90 -28.37 -15.14
CA LEU A 482 14.31 -28.06 -14.88
C LEU A 482 14.49 -27.08 -13.71
N LYS A 483 13.42 -26.61 -13.07
CA LYS A 483 13.45 -25.56 -12.03
C LYS A 483 14.26 -25.96 -10.78
N SER A 484 14.41 -27.25 -10.50
CA SER A 484 15.27 -27.76 -9.43
C SER A 484 16.76 -27.78 -9.79
N LYS A 485 17.10 -27.81 -11.08
CA LYS A 485 18.48 -27.82 -11.59
C LYS A 485 18.98 -26.41 -11.89
N ILE A 486 18.11 -25.54 -12.40
CA ILE A 486 18.44 -24.17 -12.81
C ILE A 486 18.03 -23.21 -11.71
N LYS A 487 19.01 -22.56 -11.10
CA LYS A 487 18.77 -21.59 -10.03
C LYS A 487 18.23 -20.27 -10.59
N SER A 488 17.13 -19.79 -10.02
CA SER A 488 16.52 -18.50 -10.35
C SER A 488 16.44 -17.60 -9.13
N TYR A 489 16.64 -16.29 -9.32
CA TYR A 489 16.72 -15.31 -8.25
C TYR A 489 15.83 -14.09 -8.53
N LEU A 490 15.36 -13.44 -7.47
CA LEU A 490 14.56 -12.20 -7.52
C LEU A 490 15.36 -11.05 -8.14
N GLY A 491 16.67 -11.01 -7.93
CA GLY A 491 17.52 -9.99 -8.53
C GLY A 491 18.97 -10.04 -8.08
N ARG A 492 19.76 -9.10 -8.61
CA ARG A 492 21.15 -8.84 -8.23
C ARG A 492 21.54 -7.37 -8.39
N PRO A 493 22.45 -6.85 -7.55
CA PRO A 493 22.82 -5.44 -7.60
C PRO A 493 23.69 -5.17 -8.82
N TRP A 494 23.20 -4.41 -9.79
CA TRP A 494 24.02 -4.03 -10.95
C TRP A 494 25.06 -2.98 -10.57
N LYS A 495 24.76 -2.15 -9.57
CA LYS A 495 25.57 -1.04 -9.05
C LYS A 495 25.41 -0.88 -7.53
N GLU A 496 26.27 -0.07 -6.91
CA GLU A 496 26.17 0.27 -5.47
C GLU A 496 24.91 1.07 -5.18
N TYR A 497 24.22 0.83 -4.06
CA TYR A 497 22.91 1.42 -3.76
C TYR A 497 21.73 0.91 -4.60
N SER A 498 21.93 -0.18 -5.35
CA SER A 498 20.87 -0.89 -6.07
C SER A 498 19.62 -1.08 -5.20
N ARG A 499 18.45 -0.70 -5.72
CA ARG A 499 17.18 -0.73 -4.97
C ARG A 499 16.15 -1.59 -5.68
N THR A 500 15.74 -2.70 -5.05
CA THR A 500 14.62 -3.53 -5.52
C THR A 500 13.69 -3.86 -4.37
N VAL A 501 12.38 -3.71 -4.59
CA VAL A 501 11.35 -4.05 -3.60
C VAL A 501 10.37 -5.04 -4.20
N VAL A 502 10.13 -6.16 -3.51
CA VAL A 502 9.13 -7.17 -3.91
C VAL A 502 8.09 -7.26 -2.82
N MET A 503 6.87 -6.81 -3.11
CA MET A 503 5.83 -6.68 -2.09
C MET A 503 4.45 -7.16 -2.56
N GLU A 504 3.72 -7.77 -1.63
CA GLU A 504 2.37 -8.33 -1.82
C GLU A 504 2.26 -9.26 -3.04
N SER A 505 3.37 -9.85 -3.46
CA SER A 505 3.49 -10.61 -4.70
C SER A 505 3.43 -12.11 -4.43
N THR A 506 2.87 -12.88 -5.37
CA THR A 506 2.92 -14.34 -5.32
C THR A 506 4.18 -14.85 -6.00
N ILE A 507 5.03 -15.55 -5.26
CA ILE A 507 6.29 -16.12 -5.72
C ILE A 507 6.14 -17.64 -5.77
N ASP A 508 6.17 -18.21 -6.98
CA ASP A 508 6.11 -19.65 -7.20
C ASP A 508 7.46 -20.32 -6.83
N ASP A 509 7.50 -21.65 -6.83
CA ASP A 509 8.63 -22.49 -6.40
C ASP A 509 9.83 -22.49 -7.38
N VAL A 510 9.93 -21.47 -8.24
CA VAL A 510 11.03 -21.24 -9.19
C VAL A 510 12.19 -20.47 -8.58
N ILE A 511 11.93 -19.63 -7.57
CA ILE A 511 12.95 -18.81 -6.92
C ILE A 511 13.73 -19.65 -5.90
N HIS A 512 15.05 -19.65 -6.00
CA HIS A 512 15.94 -20.33 -5.07
C HIS A 512 15.79 -19.74 -3.66
N PRO A 513 15.89 -20.55 -2.58
CA PRO A 513 15.68 -20.08 -1.20
C PRO A 513 16.53 -18.86 -0.79
N ASP A 514 17.78 -18.77 -1.25
CA ASP A 514 18.66 -17.60 -1.13
C ASP A 514 17.97 -16.28 -1.56
N GLY A 515 17.06 -16.35 -2.53
CA GLY A 515 16.25 -15.25 -3.08
C GLY A 515 17.02 -14.29 -3.97
N TRP A 516 18.23 -13.89 -3.56
CA TRP A 516 19.03 -12.86 -4.22
C TRP A 516 20.42 -13.38 -4.60
N LEU A 517 20.97 -12.87 -5.70
CA LEU A 517 22.27 -13.30 -6.23
C LEU A 517 23.28 -12.15 -6.15
N PRO A 518 24.51 -12.36 -5.63
CA PRO A 518 25.53 -11.31 -5.69
C PRO A 518 26.01 -11.15 -7.13
N LEU A 519 26.36 -9.92 -7.53
CA LEU A 519 26.94 -9.68 -8.85
C LEU A 519 28.35 -10.26 -8.93
N GLU A 520 29.22 -9.85 -8.01
CA GLU A 520 30.60 -10.30 -7.88
C GLU A 520 31.08 -10.13 -6.44
N GLY A 521 31.50 -11.22 -5.78
CA GLY A 521 31.96 -11.20 -4.39
C GLY A 521 30.98 -10.46 -3.45
N ASP A 522 31.52 -9.54 -2.65
CA ASP A 522 30.77 -8.71 -1.70
C ASP A 522 30.37 -7.33 -2.26
N PHE A 523 30.49 -7.12 -3.58
CA PHE A 523 30.17 -5.85 -4.23
C PHE A 523 28.72 -5.43 -3.98
N ALA A 524 28.53 -4.15 -3.60
CA ALA A 524 27.24 -3.51 -3.33
C ALA A 524 26.37 -4.12 -2.21
N LEU A 525 26.76 -5.24 -1.57
CA LEU A 525 25.92 -5.96 -0.61
C LEU A 525 25.61 -5.15 0.67
N ASN A 526 26.50 -4.21 1.01
CA ASN A 526 26.34 -3.31 2.16
C ASN A 526 25.52 -2.05 1.84
N THR A 527 25.48 -1.65 0.56
CA THR A 527 24.88 -0.38 0.13
C THR A 527 23.52 -0.54 -0.52
N LEU A 528 23.23 -1.73 -1.08
CA LEU A 528 21.94 -2.04 -1.70
C LEU A 528 20.77 -1.92 -0.71
N TYR A 529 19.57 -1.77 -1.25
CA TYR A 529 18.32 -1.80 -0.51
C TYR A 529 17.37 -2.80 -1.16
N TYR A 530 17.42 -4.05 -0.70
CA TYR A 530 16.59 -5.15 -1.23
C TYR A 530 15.55 -5.53 -0.20
N ALA A 531 14.28 -5.24 -0.51
CA ALA A 531 13.19 -5.39 0.44
C ALA A 531 12.14 -6.39 -0.01
N GLU A 532 11.63 -7.18 0.94
CA GLU A 532 10.49 -8.07 0.75
C GLU A 532 9.38 -7.71 1.77
N PHE A 533 8.12 -7.66 1.34
CA PHE A 533 6.96 -7.40 2.21
C PHE A 533 5.75 -8.25 1.82
N ASN A 534 5.20 -9.01 2.78
CA ASN A 534 3.93 -9.73 2.63
C ASN A 534 3.77 -10.53 1.31
N ASN A 535 4.84 -11.20 0.85
CA ASN A 535 4.78 -12.05 -0.34
C ASN A 535 4.19 -13.43 0.02
N SER A 536 3.48 -14.05 -0.92
CA SER A 536 2.79 -15.34 -0.75
C SER A 536 3.27 -16.39 -1.75
N GLY A 537 2.95 -17.67 -1.52
CA GLY A 537 3.33 -18.77 -2.41
C GLY A 537 4.58 -19.54 -1.99
N PRO A 538 4.87 -20.68 -2.64
CA PRO A 538 5.90 -21.62 -2.18
C PRO A 538 7.33 -21.07 -2.25
N GLY A 539 7.61 -20.09 -3.14
CA GLY A 539 8.90 -19.42 -3.22
C GLY A 539 9.05 -18.18 -2.34
N ALA A 540 8.00 -17.80 -1.57
CA ALA A 540 7.97 -16.54 -0.84
C ALA A 540 8.62 -16.58 0.56
N THR A 541 8.93 -17.77 1.08
CA THR A 541 9.55 -17.88 2.41
C THR A 541 10.86 -17.10 2.49
N VAL A 542 11.00 -16.28 3.54
CA VAL A 542 12.18 -15.43 3.74
C VAL A 542 13.24 -16.04 4.65
N VAL A 543 12.95 -17.20 5.27
CA VAL A 543 13.79 -17.80 6.32
C VAL A 543 15.20 -18.15 5.81
N SER A 544 15.32 -18.60 4.57
CA SER A 544 16.59 -19.00 3.96
C SER A 544 17.19 -17.93 3.04
N ARG A 545 16.65 -16.70 3.05
CA ARG A 545 17.19 -15.60 2.25
C ARG A 545 18.60 -15.26 2.71
N VAL A 546 19.41 -14.77 1.77
CA VAL A 546 20.76 -14.26 2.07
C VAL A 546 20.72 -13.19 3.18
N ASN A 547 21.73 -13.22 4.05
CA ASN A 547 21.83 -12.32 5.20
C ASN A 547 22.77 -11.12 4.91
N TRP A 548 22.45 -10.35 3.86
CA TRP A 548 23.22 -9.15 3.51
C TRP A 548 22.74 -7.93 4.30
N PRO A 549 23.62 -7.00 4.72
CA PRO A 549 23.20 -5.81 5.47
C PRO A 549 22.17 -4.94 4.74
N GLY A 550 22.25 -4.88 3.40
CA GLY A 550 21.29 -4.16 2.56
C GLY A 550 19.96 -4.88 2.31
N ARG A 551 19.84 -6.16 2.69
CA ARG A 551 18.63 -6.98 2.49
C ARG A 551 17.73 -6.88 3.72
N LYS A 552 16.45 -6.60 3.52
CA LYS A 552 15.48 -6.35 4.60
C LYS A 552 14.15 -7.06 4.35
N VAL A 553 13.51 -7.51 5.43
CA VAL A 553 12.05 -7.68 5.45
C VAL A 553 11.52 -6.41 6.08
N ILE A 554 10.72 -5.67 5.32
CA ILE A 554 10.23 -4.35 5.74
C ILE A 554 8.84 -4.48 6.35
N ASP A 555 8.41 -3.49 7.11
CA ASP A 555 7.05 -3.42 7.66
C ASP A 555 6.08 -2.71 6.71
N LYS A 556 4.82 -2.58 7.14
CA LYS A 556 3.77 -1.93 6.35
C LYS A 556 4.07 -0.44 6.11
N GLN A 557 4.63 0.28 7.08
CA GLN A 557 4.88 1.72 6.95
C GLN A 557 5.99 1.99 5.94
N GLU A 558 7.06 1.21 5.99
CA GLU A 558 8.15 1.29 5.03
C GLU A 558 7.68 0.83 3.62
N ALA A 559 6.83 -0.18 3.54
CA ALA A 559 6.25 -0.65 2.26
C ALA A 559 5.36 0.41 1.58
N LEU A 560 4.63 1.24 2.34
CA LEU A 560 3.79 2.31 1.78
C LEU A 560 4.58 3.32 0.94
N ASN A 561 5.84 3.59 1.29
CA ASN A 561 6.73 4.48 0.53
C ASN A 561 7.05 3.98 -0.88
N TYR A 562 6.86 2.68 -1.13
CA TYR A 562 7.10 2.03 -2.42
C TYR A 562 5.81 1.80 -3.23
N THR A 563 4.66 2.29 -2.75
CA THR A 563 3.42 2.28 -3.53
C THR A 563 3.43 3.36 -4.62
N VAL A 564 2.54 3.22 -5.62
CA VAL A 564 2.57 4.03 -6.85
C VAL A 564 2.53 5.54 -6.59
N GLY A 565 1.68 5.99 -5.65
CA GLY A 565 1.56 7.42 -5.31
C GLY A 565 2.85 8.00 -4.74
N PRO A 566 3.32 7.54 -3.57
CA PRO A 566 4.53 8.07 -2.92
C PRO A 566 5.82 7.85 -3.72
N PHE A 567 5.99 6.69 -4.35
CA PHE A 567 7.25 6.35 -5.02
C PHE A 567 7.42 7.06 -6.36
N LEU A 568 6.34 7.16 -7.15
CA LEU A 568 6.39 7.77 -8.49
C LEU A 568 5.87 9.21 -8.53
N HIS A 569 5.33 9.72 -7.42
CA HIS A 569 4.55 10.97 -7.44
C HIS A 569 3.48 10.94 -8.54
N ALA A 570 2.78 9.81 -8.64
CA ALA A 570 1.97 9.45 -9.80
C ALA A 570 0.63 10.19 -9.91
N GLU A 571 0.14 10.81 -8.83
CA GLU A 571 -1.13 11.53 -8.81
C GLU A 571 -1.18 12.65 -9.86
N ASP A 572 -0.02 13.26 -10.15
CA ASP A 572 0.10 14.41 -11.06
C ASP A 572 0.00 14.03 -12.55
N TRP A 573 0.33 12.77 -12.91
CA TRP A 573 0.44 12.37 -14.32
C TRP A 573 -0.33 11.10 -14.68
N ILE A 574 -0.49 10.13 -13.78
CA ILE A 574 -1.26 8.91 -14.07
C ILE A 574 -2.77 9.17 -14.08
N ASN A 575 -3.29 10.09 -13.26
CA ASN A 575 -4.71 10.46 -13.28
C ASN A 575 -5.17 11.03 -14.63
N THR A 576 -4.24 11.50 -15.47
CA THR A 576 -4.53 11.97 -16.84
C THR A 576 -4.65 10.83 -17.87
N THR A 577 -4.40 9.58 -17.46
CA THR A 577 -4.29 8.42 -18.36
C THR A 577 -5.41 7.39 -18.23
N ASP A 578 -6.45 7.65 -17.41
CA ASP A 578 -7.60 6.77 -17.13
C ASP A 578 -7.22 5.35 -16.65
N VAL A 579 -5.99 5.16 -16.20
CA VAL A 579 -5.52 3.89 -15.63
C VAL A 579 -5.94 3.84 -14.16
N GLN A 580 -6.79 2.88 -13.79
CA GLN A 580 -7.13 2.68 -12.37
C GLN A 580 -5.86 2.37 -11.59
N VAL A 581 -5.54 3.18 -10.60
CA VAL A 581 -4.41 2.96 -9.69
C VAL A 581 -4.93 3.07 -8.27
N HIS A 582 -4.49 2.16 -7.42
CA HIS A 582 -4.74 2.30 -5.99
C HIS A 582 -3.70 3.27 -5.42
N PHE A 583 -4.07 4.55 -5.36
CA PHE A 583 -3.25 5.58 -4.70
C PHE A 583 -3.49 5.51 -3.19
N VAL A 584 -2.40 5.42 -2.43
CA VAL A 584 -2.43 5.83 -1.02
C VAL A 584 -2.11 7.32 -1.05
N THR A 585 -3.09 8.19 -0.78
CA THR A 585 -2.98 9.63 -1.06
C THR A 585 -2.10 10.36 -0.04
N MET A 586 -1.54 11.50 -0.44
CA MET A 586 -0.79 12.41 0.47
C MET A 586 -1.65 12.91 1.65
N GLU A 587 -2.99 12.95 1.52
CA GLU A 587 -3.94 13.20 2.61
C GLU A 587 -3.98 12.03 3.61
N GLN A 588 -3.89 10.78 3.14
CA GLN A 588 -3.72 9.61 4.01
C GLN A 588 -2.35 9.63 4.70
N GLN A 589 -1.29 10.13 4.04
CA GLN A 589 0.03 10.30 4.67
C GLN A 589 0.06 11.43 5.71
N ARG A 590 -0.63 12.56 5.49
CA ARG A 590 -0.70 13.66 6.45
C ARG A 590 -1.57 13.30 7.66
N ASN A 591 -2.67 12.57 7.43
CA ASN A 591 -3.47 11.99 8.51
C ASN A 591 -2.70 10.89 9.26
N GLN A 592 -1.85 10.10 8.58
CA GLN A 592 -0.96 9.13 9.22
C GLN A 592 0.19 9.78 10.01
N LYS A 593 0.80 10.88 9.53
CA LYS A 593 1.86 11.60 10.26
C LYS A 593 1.33 12.34 11.48
N MET A 594 0.15 12.97 11.38
CA MET A 594 -0.52 13.56 12.54
C MET A 594 -1.04 12.49 13.51
N ALA A 595 -1.43 11.32 13.01
CA ALA A 595 -1.71 10.16 13.86
C ALA A 595 -0.44 9.69 14.58
N GLN A 596 0.74 9.67 13.94
CA GLN A 596 2.00 9.12 14.48
C GLN A 596 2.64 9.97 15.59
N GLU A 597 2.45 11.30 15.59
CA GLU A 597 2.91 12.17 16.69
C GLU A 597 1.91 12.25 17.87
N GLN A 598 0.70 11.71 17.70
CA GLN A 598 -0.27 11.47 18.78
C GLN A 598 -0.26 10.01 19.26
N HIS A 599 0.32 9.09 18.48
CA HIS A 599 0.41 7.65 18.73
C HIS A 599 1.56 7.21 19.66
N ASP A 600 1.86 7.99 20.71
CA ASP A 600 2.35 7.37 21.95
C ASP A 600 1.19 7.15 22.95
N GLU A 601 -0.03 7.62 22.67
CA GLU A 601 -1.27 7.19 23.35
C GLU A 601 -2.52 7.29 22.41
N GLY A 602 -2.89 6.20 21.70
CA GLY A 602 -4.20 5.96 20.97
C GLY A 602 -4.47 6.80 19.70
N GLU A 603 -5.07 6.37 18.56
CA GLU A 603 -6.06 5.33 18.15
C GLU A 603 -5.94 5.08 16.61
N GLU A 604 -5.84 3.81 16.14
CA GLU A 604 -6.85 2.99 15.40
C GLU A 604 -7.32 3.46 13.99
N ILE A 605 -7.01 2.64 12.97
CA ILE A 605 -7.70 2.63 11.66
C ILE A 605 -9.12 2.11 11.92
N GLN A 606 -10.15 2.91 11.65
CA GLN A 606 -11.53 2.53 11.86
C GLN A 606 -11.96 1.40 10.90
N HIS A 607 -11.74 0.16 11.33
CA HIS A 607 -12.39 -1.03 10.79
C HIS A 607 -13.69 -1.25 11.58
N GLY A 608 -14.81 -0.83 11.03
CA GLY A 608 -16.12 -0.97 11.64
C GLY A 608 -17.17 -0.08 10.95
N PRO A 609 -18.46 -0.27 11.27
CA PRO A 609 -19.52 0.57 10.73
C PRO A 609 -19.32 2.03 11.12
N PHE A 610 -19.78 2.94 10.27
CA PHE A 610 -19.63 4.37 10.50
C PHE A 610 -20.47 4.81 11.70
N PRO A 611 -19.91 5.51 12.72
CA PRO A 611 -20.70 6.07 13.80
C PRO A 611 -21.72 7.07 13.28
N VAL A 612 -22.92 7.06 13.84
CA VAL A 612 -24.03 7.94 13.40
C VAL A 612 -23.69 9.43 13.50
N GLU A 613 -22.71 9.81 14.33
CA GLU A 613 -22.18 11.16 14.42
C GLU A 613 -21.61 11.69 13.12
N GLN A 614 -21.12 10.83 12.22
CA GLN A 614 -20.57 11.27 10.94
C GLN A 614 -21.61 11.98 10.06
N LEU A 615 -22.91 11.75 10.30
CA LEU A 615 -23.98 12.49 9.64
C LEU A 615 -23.98 14.00 9.95
N GLN A 616 -23.31 14.45 11.01
CA GLN A 616 -23.09 15.89 11.27
C GLN A 616 -22.33 16.58 10.14
N ALA A 617 -21.31 15.92 9.59
CA ALA A 617 -20.52 16.46 8.49
C ALA A 617 -21.36 16.66 7.22
N SER A 618 -22.47 15.93 7.10
CA SER A 618 -23.44 16.03 6.01
C SER A 618 -24.61 16.99 6.31
N GLY A 619 -24.51 17.79 7.39
CA GLY A 619 -25.48 18.83 7.73
C GLY A 619 -26.67 18.36 8.58
N ILE A 620 -26.60 17.16 9.20
CA ILE A 620 -27.62 16.72 10.16
C ILE A 620 -27.34 17.32 11.54
N ALA A 621 -28.37 17.89 12.17
CA ALA A 621 -28.22 18.53 13.48
C ALA A 621 -27.87 17.51 14.58
N SER A 622 -26.98 17.89 15.50
CA SER A 622 -26.56 17.05 16.64
C SER A 622 -27.73 16.57 17.51
N ILE A 623 -28.79 17.37 17.61
CA ILE A 623 -30.00 17.01 18.36
C ILE A 623 -30.78 15.86 17.71
N ASP A 624 -30.74 15.77 16.38
CA ASP A 624 -31.43 14.71 15.64
C ASP A 624 -30.58 13.43 15.68
N ILE A 625 -29.26 13.53 15.65
CA ILE A 625 -28.34 12.39 15.89
C ILE A 625 -28.52 11.81 17.29
N LYS A 626 -28.68 12.65 18.33
CA LYS A 626 -28.97 12.16 19.67
C LYS A 626 -30.26 11.34 19.71
N LYS A 627 -31.32 11.78 19.01
CA LYS A 627 -32.58 11.03 18.91
C LYS A 627 -32.41 9.69 18.17
N LEU A 628 -31.55 9.63 17.16
CA LEU A 628 -31.22 8.39 16.47
C LEU A 628 -30.55 7.40 17.44
N LYS A 629 -29.57 7.87 18.22
CA LYS A 629 -28.91 7.05 19.26
C LYS A 629 -29.87 6.58 20.34
N ASP A 630 -30.73 7.46 20.85
CA ASP A 630 -31.73 7.10 21.87
C ASP A 630 -32.74 6.06 21.33
N ALA A 631 -32.90 5.95 20.01
CA ALA A 631 -33.70 4.92 19.34
C ALA A 631 -32.91 3.63 19.04
N GLY A 632 -31.64 3.54 19.44
CA GLY A 632 -30.76 2.39 19.21
C GLY A 632 -30.07 2.37 17.84
N LEU A 633 -30.08 3.49 17.11
CA LEU A 633 -29.41 3.63 15.82
C LEU A 633 -28.04 4.30 16.04
N CYS A 634 -27.03 3.48 16.32
CA CYS A 634 -25.71 3.94 16.71
C CYS A 634 -24.75 4.12 15.52
N THR A 635 -25.08 3.55 14.35
CA THR A 635 -24.26 3.62 13.13
C THR A 635 -25.02 4.17 11.93
N VAL A 636 -24.31 4.60 10.89
CA VAL A 636 -24.91 5.06 9.63
C VAL A 636 -25.60 3.90 8.91
N GLU A 637 -25.01 2.71 8.92
CA GLU A 637 -25.56 1.47 8.38
C GLU A 637 -26.91 1.15 9.03
N SER A 638 -27.02 1.26 10.36
CA SER A 638 -28.28 1.03 11.08
C SER A 638 -29.40 1.96 10.63
N VAL A 639 -29.07 3.22 10.31
CA VAL A 639 -30.01 4.23 9.80
C VAL A 639 -30.46 3.87 8.38
N VAL A 640 -29.52 3.47 7.53
CA VAL A 640 -29.76 3.12 6.12
C VAL A 640 -30.56 1.82 5.98
N TYR A 641 -30.28 0.81 6.81
CA TYR A 641 -30.99 -0.47 6.81
C TYR A 641 -32.36 -0.39 7.49
N SER A 642 -32.67 0.72 8.15
CA SER A 642 -33.95 0.93 8.83
C SER A 642 -35.04 1.38 7.85
N PRO A 643 -36.21 0.72 7.84
CA PRO A 643 -37.34 1.18 7.04
C PRO A 643 -37.73 2.61 7.39
N ARG A 644 -38.14 3.40 6.38
CA ARG A 644 -38.63 4.78 6.56
C ARG A 644 -39.69 4.88 7.66
N LYS A 645 -40.59 3.89 7.76
CA LYS A 645 -41.64 3.83 8.78
C LYS A 645 -41.09 3.84 10.20
N ASP A 646 -39.97 3.17 10.45
CA ASP A 646 -39.37 3.06 11.77
C ASP A 646 -38.66 4.36 12.14
N LEU A 647 -38.00 5.01 11.17
CA LEU A 647 -37.40 6.34 11.35
C LEU A 647 -38.44 7.42 11.67
N LEU A 648 -39.63 7.34 11.06
CA LEU A 648 -40.75 8.26 11.32
C LEU A 648 -41.39 8.06 12.70
N GLN A 649 -41.21 6.91 13.34
CA GLN A 649 -41.69 6.66 14.70
C GLN A 649 -40.80 7.32 15.77
N ILE A 650 -39.60 7.77 15.40
CA ILE A 650 -38.69 8.45 16.32
C ILE A 650 -39.26 9.84 16.64
N LYS A 651 -39.58 10.06 17.91
CA LYS A 651 -40.21 11.30 18.37
C LYS A 651 -39.35 12.51 18.03
N GLY A 652 -39.94 13.46 17.29
CA GLY A 652 -39.30 14.73 16.95
C GLY A 652 -38.41 14.69 15.70
N ILE A 653 -38.49 13.64 14.88
CA ILE A 653 -37.95 13.61 13.51
C ILE A 653 -39.13 13.73 12.55
N SER A 654 -39.17 14.81 11.75
CA SER A 654 -40.22 15.03 10.75
C SER A 654 -39.90 14.31 9.45
N GLU A 655 -40.88 14.16 8.56
CA GLU A 655 -40.69 13.49 7.27
C GLU A 655 -39.55 14.10 6.44
N ALA A 656 -39.52 15.43 6.31
CA ALA A 656 -38.45 16.14 5.61
C ALA A 656 -37.06 15.93 6.26
N LYS A 657 -36.99 15.66 7.57
CA LYS A 657 -35.74 15.32 8.24
C LYS A 657 -35.31 13.90 7.92
N VAL A 658 -36.25 12.95 7.86
CA VAL A 658 -35.96 11.56 7.45
C VAL A 658 -35.38 11.54 6.04
N ASP A 659 -35.94 12.31 5.09
CA ASP A 659 -35.39 12.40 3.73
C ASP A 659 -33.92 12.86 3.73
N LYS A 660 -33.61 13.93 4.47
CA LYS A 660 -32.25 14.45 4.59
C LYS A 660 -31.29 13.44 5.24
N ILE A 661 -31.74 12.77 6.31
CA ILE A 661 -30.94 11.78 7.04
C ILE A 661 -30.62 10.59 6.13
N VAL A 662 -31.63 10.04 5.43
CA VAL A 662 -31.45 8.90 4.54
C VAL A 662 -30.60 9.27 3.32
N GLU A 663 -30.80 10.46 2.75
CA GLU A 663 -29.97 10.94 1.64
C GLU A 663 -28.49 11.10 2.05
N ALA A 664 -28.24 11.68 3.22
CA ALA A 664 -26.89 11.81 3.77
C ALA A 664 -26.26 10.44 4.05
N ALA A 665 -27.01 9.53 4.65
CA ALA A 665 -26.51 8.21 5.01
C ALA A 665 -26.26 7.30 3.79
N SER A 666 -27.10 7.41 2.75
CA SER A 666 -26.94 6.65 1.49
C SER A 666 -25.73 7.09 0.66
N LYS A 667 -25.17 8.29 0.92
CA LYS A 667 -23.92 8.74 0.30
C LYS A 667 -22.69 8.06 0.93
N LEU A 668 -22.81 7.63 2.19
CA LEU A 668 -21.72 7.00 2.95
C LEU A 668 -21.74 5.48 2.80
N VAL A 669 -22.94 4.89 2.75
CA VAL A 669 -23.12 3.43 2.64
C VAL A 669 -23.58 3.07 1.21
N PRO A 670 -22.79 2.29 0.45
CA PRO A 670 -23.13 1.96 -0.94
C PRO A 670 -24.27 0.94 -1.00
N LEU A 671 -25.50 1.43 -1.13
CA LEU A 671 -26.68 0.61 -1.41
C LEU A 671 -26.92 0.52 -2.92
N GLY A 672 -26.37 -0.49 -3.57
CA GLY A 672 -26.55 -0.67 -5.00
C GLY A 672 -26.29 -2.08 -5.48
N PHE A 673 -26.66 -2.34 -6.72
CA PHE A 673 -26.29 -3.59 -7.39
C PHE A 673 -24.78 -3.63 -7.60
N THR A 674 -24.17 -4.73 -7.20
CA THR A 674 -22.78 -5.06 -7.49
C THR A 674 -22.73 -6.32 -8.34
N SER A 675 -21.63 -6.54 -9.05
CA SER A 675 -21.46 -7.77 -9.82
C SER A 675 -21.27 -8.97 -8.88
N ALA A 676 -21.74 -10.15 -9.28
CA ALA A 676 -21.52 -11.38 -8.52
C ALA A 676 -20.02 -11.65 -8.29
N THR A 677 -19.15 -11.23 -9.21
CA THR A 677 -17.69 -11.28 -9.06
C THR A 677 -17.18 -10.41 -7.92
N GLN A 678 -17.70 -9.19 -7.79
CA GLN A 678 -17.32 -8.29 -6.70
C GLN A 678 -17.83 -8.79 -5.36
N LEU A 679 -19.07 -9.30 -5.31
CA LEU A 679 -19.61 -9.95 -4.12
C LEU A 679 -18.79 -11.18 -3.72
N HIS A 680 -18.35 -11.99 -4.69
CA HIS A 680 -17.48 -13.14 -4.42
C HIS A 680 -16.13 -12.71 -3.83
N ALA A 681 -15.51 -11.65 -4.37
CA ALA A 681 -14.27 -11.11 -3.82
C ALA A 681 -14.44 -10.61 -2.37
N GLN A 682 -15.54 -9.91 -2.07
CA GLN A 682 -15.88 -9.49 -0.70
C GLN A 682 -16.08 -10.69 0.23
N ARG A 683 -16.74 -11.75 -0.26
CA ARG A 683 -16.95 -12.98 0.52
C ARG A 683 -15.65 -13.75 0.80
N LEU A 684 -14.62 -13.63 -0.04
CA LEU A 684 -13.29 -14.21 0.22
C LEU A 684 -12.55 -13.53 1.37
N GLU A 685 -12.95 -12.32 1.75
CA GLU A 685 -12.37 -11.55 2.86
C GLU A 685 -13.15 -11.74 4.17
N ILE A 686 -14.24 -12.53 4.17
CA ILE A 686 -15.01 -12.81 5.40
C ILE A 686 -14.19 -13.66 6.34
N ILE A 687 -14.14 -13.24 7.60
CA ILE A 687 -13.42 -13.94 8.66
C ILE A 687 -14.22 -15.18 9.08
N GLN A 688 -13.51 -16.28 9.31
CA GLN A 688 -14.08 -17.52 9.84
C GLN A 688 -13.36 -17.87 11.14
N ILE A 689 -14.13 -18.02 12.22
CA ILE A 689 -13.58 -18.29 13.56
C ILE A 689 -13.46 -19.80 13.76
N THR A 690 -12.25 -20.28 14.05
CA THR A 690 -11.99 -21.69 14.34
C THR A 690 -12.81 -22.19 15.52
N SER A 691 -13.38 -23.39 15.38
CA SER A 691 -14.10 -24.11 16.43
C SER A 691 -13.16 -24.75 17.47
N GLY A 692 -11.86 -24.78 17.20
CA GLY A 692 -10.85 -25.49 18.00
C GLY A 692 -10.69 -26.97 17.65
N SER A 693 -11.48 -27.50 16.70
CA SER A 693 -11.32 -28.86 16.14
C SER A 693 -11.13 -28.78 14.64
N ARG A 694 -10.08 -29.42 14.13
CA ARG A 694 -9.74 -29.47 12.71
C ARG A 694 -10.80 -30.21 11.90
N GLU A 695 -11.35 -31.30 12.45
CA GLU A 695 -12.41 -32.06 11.77
C GLU A 695 -13.71 -31.26 11.66
N LEU A 696 -14.03 -30.48 12.70
CA LEU A 696 -15.19 -29.61 12.68
C LEU A 696 -15.00 -28.42 11.72
N ASP A 697 -13.83 -27.78 11.74
CA ASP A 697 -13.49 -26.68 10.83
C ASP A 697 -13.43 -27.13 9.37
N LYS A 698 -13.01 -28.37 9.10
CA LYS A 698 -13.02 -28.96 7.77
C LYS A 698 -14.43 -29.10 7.20
N VAL A 699 -15.39 -29.53 8.01
CA VAL A 699 -16.81 -29.62 7.61
C VAL A 699 -17.45 -28.25 7.44
N LEU A 700 -16.95 -27.24 8.15
CA LEU A 700 -17.38 -25.85 8.04
C LEU A 700 -16.59 -25.05 6.98
N GLU A 701 -15.67 -25.69 6.25
CA GLU A 701 -14.77 -25.05 5.27
C GLU A 701 -14.00 -23.83 5.83
N GLY A 702 -13.58 -23.92 7.09
CA GLY A 702 -12.68 -22.95 7.75
C GLY A 702 -13.13 -22.47 9.13
N GLY A 703 -14.41 -22.63 9.48
CA GLY A 703 -14.92 -22.33 10.82
C GLY A 703 -16.29 -21.63 10.81
N ILE A 704 -16.60 -20.89 11.87
CA ILE A 704 -17.85 -20.13 12.00
C ILE A 704 -17.73 -18.80 11.24
N GLU A 705 -18.53 -18.65 10.17
CA GLU A 705 -18.56 -17.46 9.29
C GLU A 705 -19.08 -16.21 10.03
N THR A 706 -18.33 -15.10 9.97
CA THR A 706 -18.78 -13.80 10.47
C THR A 706 -19.80 -13.13 9.53
N GLY A 707 -20.60 -12.18 10.04
CA GLY A 707 -21.67 -11.55 9.25
C GLY A 707 -22.88 -12.46 9.01
N SER A 708 -22.99 -13.57 9.74
CA SER A 708 -24.09 -14.52 9.62
C SER A 708 -24.53 -15.09 10.97
N ILE A 709 -25.75 -15.65 11.02
CA ILE A 709 -26.25 -16.39 12.18
C ILE A 709 -26.01 -17.88 12.01
N THR A 710 -25.28 -18.47 12.96
CA THR A 710 -25.10 -19.92 13.10
C THR A 710 -25.90 -20.45 14.28
N GLU A 711 -26.86 -21.35 14.01
CA GLU A 711 -27.66 -22.03 15.02
C GLU A 711 -27.01 -23.37 15.41
N ILE A 712 -26.82 -23.60 16.71
CA ILE A 712 -26.34 -24.85 17.28
C ILE A 712 -27.43 -25.47 18.14
N TYR A 713 -28.00 -26.61 17.72
CA TYR A 713 -29.06 -27.28 18.44
C TYR A 713 -28.73 -28.73 18.79
N GLY A 714 -29.38 -29.26 19.81
CA GLY A 714 -29.19 -30.65 20.23
C GLY A 714 -29.67 -30.91 21.65
N GLU A 715 -29.64 -32.18 22.05
CA GLU A 715 -30.08 -32.61 23.37
C GLU A 715 -29.23 -32.06 24.53
N PHE A 716 -29.71 -32.23 25.75
CA PHE A 716 -28.92 -31.95 26.94
C PHE A 716 -27.60 -32.73 26.95
N ARG A 717 -26.51 -32.08 27.40
CA ARG A 717 -25.13 -32.64 27.44
C ARG A 717 -24.53 -32.96 26.05
N SER A 718 -25.09 -32.43 24.95
CA SER A 718 -24.51 -32.58 23.61
C SER A 718 -23.26 -31.72 23.34
N GLY A 719 -22.93 -30.75 24.21
CA GLY A 719 -21.71 -29.94 24.07
C GLY A 719 -21.88 -28.51 23.59
N LYS A 720 -23.13 -28.04 23.38
CA LYS A 720 -23.43 -26.68 22.86
C LYS A 720 -22.67 -25.56 23.60
N THR A 721 -22.90 -25.41 24.90
CA THR A 721 -22.21 -24.40 25.73
C THR A 721 -20.69 -24.58 25.77
N GLN A 722 -20.16 -25.80 25.60
CA GLN A 722 -18.72 -26.04 25.57
C GLN A 722 -18.08 -25.51 24.28
N LEU A 723 -18.78 -25.67 23.16
CA LEU A 723 -18.37 -25.07 21.90
C LEU A 723 -18.46 -23.54 21.97
N CYS A 724 -19.53 -22.98 22.55
CA CYS A 724 -19.63 -21.54 22.79
C CYS A 724 -18.48 -20.98 23.65
N HIS A 725 -18.12 -21.65 24.76
CA HIS A 725 -16.97 -21.25 25.57
C HIS A 725 -15.65 -21.32 24.79
N THR A 726 -15.47 -22.31 23.91
CA THR A 726 -14.26 -22.42 23.07
C THR A 726 -14.19 -21.25 22.09
N LEU A 727 -15.31 -20.92 21.44
CA LEU A 727 -15.41 -19.80 20.51
C LEU A 727 -15.11 -18.44 21.16
N CYS A 728 -15.49 -18.23 22.43
CA CYS A 728 -15.15 -17.00 23.18
C CYS A 728 -13.64 -16.77 23.33
N VAL A 729 -12.85 -17.83 23.29
CA VAL A 729 -11.38 -17.75 23.37
C VAL A 729 -10.79 -17.69 21.96
N THR A 730 -11.24 -18.56 21.04
CA THR A 730 -10.67 -18.61 19.70
C THR A 730 -10.95 -17.36 18.87
N CYS A 731 -12.06 -16.65 19.09
CA CYS A 731 -12.33 -15.38 18.41
C CYS A 731 -11.32 -14.27 18.75
N GLN A 732 -10.61 -14.39 19.88
CA GLN A 732 -9.59 -13.43 20.31
C GLN A 732 -8.22 -13.71 19.70
N LEU A 733 -8.05 -14.88 19.05
CA LEU A 733 -6.80 -15.22 18.40
C LEU A 733 -6.53 -14.30 17.19
N PRO A 734 -5.24 -14.16 16.81
CA PRO A 734 -4.84 -13.58 15.54
C PRO A 734 -5.49 -14.25 14.32
N LEU A 735 -5.67 -13.48 13.24
CA LEU A 735 -6.30 -13.98 12.00
C LEU A 735 -5.54 -15.15 11.35
N ASP A 736 -4.21 -15.16 11.46
CA ASP A 736 -3.35 -16.25 10.94
C ASP A 736 -3.51 -17.57 11.70
N GLN A 737 -4.08 -17.53 12.91
CA GLN A 737 -4.42 -18.71 13.72
C GLN A 737 -5.91 -19.08 13.64
N GLY A 738 -6.66 -18.48 12.71
CA GLY A 738 -8.10 -18.72 12.55
C GLY A 738 -8.97 -18.02 13.59
N GLY A 739 -8.45 -16.97 14.26
CA GLY A 739 -9.24 -16.12 15.14
C GLY A 739 -9.91 -14.95 14.44
N GLY A 740 -10.49 -14.05 15.22
CA GLY A 740 -11.18 -12.85 14.71
C GLY A 740 -10.58 -11.53 15.19
N GLU A 741 -9.52 -11.54 16.00
CA GLU A 741 -8.88 -10.37 16.61
C GLU A 741 -9.88 -9.39 17.26
N GLY A 742 -10.91 -9.92 17.91
CA GLY A 742 -11.96 -9.11 18.53
C GLY A 742 -12.49 -9.70 19.83
N LYS A 743 -13.15 -8.83 20.61
CA LYS A 743 -13.81 -9.22 21.86
C LYS A 743 -14.99 -10.16 21.60
N ALA A 744 -15.41 -10.89 22.62
CA ALA A 744 -16.61 -11.72 22.58
C ALA A 744 -17.73 -11.12 23.43
N MET A 745 -18.97 -11.27 22.99
CA MET A 745 -20.15 -10.95 23.79
C MET A 745 -20.94 -12.23 24.08
N TYR A 746 -21.39 -12.41 25.32
CA TYR A 746 -22.12 -13.60 25.76
C TYR A 746 -23.39 -13.21 26.50
N ILE A 747 -24.54 -13.47 25.88
CA ILE A 747 -25.87 -13.33 26.49
C ILE A 747 -26.32 -14.70 26.98
N ASP A 748 -26.34 -14.87 28.30
CA ASP A 748 -26.72 -16.12 28.97
C ASP A 748 -28.16 -16.05 29.48
N ALA A 749 -29.01 -16.95 29.00
CA ALA A 749 -30.38 -17.13 29.45
C ALA A 749 -30.53 -18.27 30.48
N GLU A 750 -29.55 -19.18 30.55
CA GLU A 750 -29.64 -20.41 31.36
C GLU A 750 -28.81 -20.34 32.65
N GLY A 751 -27.84 -19.42 32.73
CA GLY A 751 -26.91 -19.28 33.86
C GLY A 751 -25.76 -20.30 33.81
N THR A 752 -25.40 -20.78 32.62
CA THR A 752 -24.39 -21.83 32.37
C THR A 752 -22.99 -21.29 32.11
N PHE A 753 -22.81 -19.97 31.96
CA PHE A 753 -21.50 -19.37 31.75
C PHE A 753 -20.58 -19.57 32.97
N ARG A 754 -19.36 -20.08 32.74
CA ARG A 754 -18.36 -20.31 33.80
C ARG A 754 -16.99 -19.78 33.37
N PRO A 755 -16.54 -18.64 33.91
CA PRO A 755 -15.26 -18.01 33.52
C PRO A 755 -14.04 -18.93 33.68
N GLN A 756 -14.04 -19.81 34.70
CA GLN A 756 -12.96 -20.78 34.92
C GLN A 756 -12.73 -21.67 33.70
N ARG A 757 -13.77 -21.91 32.91
CA ARG A 757 -13.69 -22.72 31.71
C ARG A 757 -12.88 -22.03 30.61
N LEU A 758 -12.98 -20.71 30.51
CA LEU A 758 -12.23 -19.93 29.51
C LEU A 758 -10.74 -19.93 29.83
N LEU A 759 -10.37 -19.88 31.11
CA LEU A 759 -8.96 -19.96 31.53
C LEU A 759 -8.29 -21.26 31.06
N GLN A 760 -8.96 -22.39 31.24
CA GLN A 760 -8.44 -23.70 30.81
C GLN A 760 -8.26 -23.78 29.28
N ILE A 761 -9.12 -23.10 28.53
CA ILE A 761 -9.04 -23.05 27.07
C ILE A 761 -7.97 -22.05 26.63
N ALA A 762 -7.81 -20.93 27.34
CA ALA A 762 -6.77 -19.93 27.07
C ALA A 762 -5.36 -20.53 27.18
N ASP A 763 -5.14 -21.39 28.19
CA ASP A 763 -3.87 -22.09 28.39
C ASP A 763 -3.47 -22.91 27.15
N ARG A 764 -4.43 -23.57 26.49
CA ARG A 764 -4.21 -24.36 25.27
C ARG A 764 -3.67 -23.50 24.12
N PHE A 765 -4.18 -22.27 23.99
CA PHE A 765 -3.80 -21.36 22.91
C PHE A 765 -2.70 -20.38 23.29
N GLY A 766 -2.09 -20.52 24.48
CA GLY A 766 -1.01 -19.65 24.95
C GLY A 766 -1.44 -18.20 25.21
N LEU A 767 -2.72 -17.97 25.48
CA LEU A 767 -3.26 -16.65 25.80
C LEU A 767 -3.20 -16.37 27.29
N ASN A 768 -3.01 -15.11 27.68
CA ASN A 768 -3.10 -14.70 29.07
C ASN A 768 -4.57 -14.78 29.55
N GLY A 769 -4.83 -15.64 30.52
CA GLY A 769 -6.18 -15.87 31.03
C GLY A 769 -6.88 -14.62 31.60
N ALA A 770 -6.15 -13.67 32.19
CA ALA A 770 -6.74 -12.44 32.71
C ALA A 770 -7.26 -11.55 31.57
N ASP A 771 -6.45 -11.38 30.52
CA ASP A 771 -6.78 -10.58 29.35
C ASP A 771 -7.94 -11.21 28.57
N VAL A 772 -7.93 -12.55 28.45
CA VAL A 772 -9.04 -13.30 27.82
C VAL A 772 -10.36 -13.05 28.52
N LEU A 773 -10.37 -13.01 29.86
CA LEU A 773 -11.59 -12.74 30.63
C LEU A 773 -12.05 -11.29 30.51
N GLU A 774 -11.14 -10.32 30.48
CA GLU A 774 -11.47 -8.90 30.29
C GLU A 774 -12.09 -8.62 28.91
N ASN A 775 -11.71 -9.41 27.91
CA ASN A 775 -12.20 -9.31 26.54
C ASN A 775 -13.53 -10.04 26.28
N VAL A 776 -14.19 -10.58 27.31
CA VAL A 776 -15.52 -11.20 27.18
C VAL A 776 -16.57 -10.40 27.96
N ALA A 777 -17.45 -9.72 27.23
CA ALA A 777 -18.62 -9.04 27.81
C ALA A 777 -19.73 -10.04 28.09
N TYR A 778 -20.15 -10.17 29.35
CA TYR A 778 -21.18 -11.12 29.78
C TYR A 778 -22.43 -10.40 30.30
N ALA A 779 -23.61 -10.85 29.87
CA ALA A 779 -24.90 -10.40 30.38
C ALA A 779 -25.84 -11.58 30.63
N ARG A 780 -26.61 -11.53 31.71
CA ARG A 780 -27.65 -12.54 32.01
C ARG A 780 -29.03 -11.99 31.70
N ALA A 781 -29.74 -12.64 30.77
CA ALA A 781 -31.12 -12.35 30.46
C ALA A 781 -32.07 -13.13 31.40
N TYR A 782 -33.13 -12.47 31.87
CA TYR A 782 -34.08 -13.07 32.83
C TYR A 782 -35.50 -13.23 32.26
N ASN A 783 -35.82 -12.55 31.16
CA ASN A 783 -37.08 -12.63 30.43
C ASN A 783 -36.86 -12.21 28.96
N THR A 784 -37.83 -12.48 28.09
CA THR A 784 -37.68 -12.24 26.64
C THR A 784 -37.52 -10.76 26.27
N ASP A 785 -38.15 -9.84 27.00
CA ASP A 785 -38.03 -8.40 26.75
C ASP A 785 -36.64 -7.87 27.13
N HIS A 786 -36.10 -8.35 28.25
CA HIS A 786 -34.75 -8.03 28.69
C HIS A 786 -33.72 -8.56 27.69
N GLN A 787 -33.92 -9.77 27.18
CA GLN A 787 -33.05 -10.35 26.14
C GLN A 787 -32.99 -9.46 24.88
N SER A 788 -34.13 -8.92 24.43
CA SER A 788 -34.17 -7.97 23.31
C SER A 788 -33.51 -6.62 23.63
N ARG A 789 -33.66 -6.11 24.86
CA ARG A 789 -33.03 -4.85 25.28
C ARG A 789 -31.50 -4.95 25.33
N LEU A 790 -30.96 -6.08 25.76
CA LEU A 790 -29.52 -6.33 25.79
C LEU A 790 -28.89 -6.21 24.39
N LEU A 791 -29.64 -6.47 23.31
CA LEU A 791 -29.14 -6.25 21.93
C LEU A 791 -28.96 -4.77 21.58
N LEU A 792 -29.76 -3.87 22.17
CA LEU A 792 -29.60 -2.42 21.98
C LEU A 792 -28.37 -1.91 22.72
N GLU A 793 -28.16 -2.39 23.95
CA GLU A 793 -26.95 -2.11 24.73
C GLU A 793 -25.70 -2.68 24.03
N ALA A 794 -25.82 -3.88 23.46
CA ALA A 794 -24.78 -4.49 22.64
C ALA A 794 -24.36 -3.62 21.46
N ALA A 795 -25.32 -3.08 20.71
CA ALA A 795 -25.04 -2.17 19.59
C ALA A 795 -24.21 -0.96 20.03
N SER A 796 -24.50 -0.38 21.20
CA SER A 796 -23.72 0.73 21.75
C SER A 796 -22.29 0.31 22.08
N MET A 797 -22.09 -0.86 22.70
CA MET A 797 -20.76 -1.38 23.03
C MET A 797 -19.94 -1.72 21.78
N MET A 798 -20.59 -2.21 20.72
CA MET A 798 -19.95 -2.58 19.46
C MET A 798 -19.50 -1.38 18.61
N VAL A 799 -20.04 -0.18 18.86
CA VAL A 799 -19.53 1.07 18.27
C VAL A 799 -18.26 1.54 18.96
N GLU A 800 -18.15 1.34 20.27
CA GLU A 800 -17.00 1.79 21.06
C GLU A 800 -15.80 0.84 20.93
N THR A 801 -16.04 -0.46 20.84
CA THR A 801 -14.97 -1.47 20.78
C THR A 801 -15.32 -2.57 19.78
N ARG A 802 -14.29 -3.11 19.11
CA ARG A 802 -14.46 -4.18 18.12
C ARG A 802 -14.77 -5.52 18.78
N PHE A 803 -15.91 -6.11 18.41
CA PHE A 803 -16.27 -7.49 18.73
C PHE A 803 -16.10 -8.36 17.48
N ALA A 804 -15.70 -9.62 17.66
CA ALA A 804 -15.66 -10.62 16.59
C ALA A 804 -16.81 -11.63 16.69
N LEU A 805 -17.34 -11.85 17.90
CA LEU A 805 -18.30 -12.90 18.20
C LEU A 805 -19.38 -12.41 19.17
N MET A 806 -20.63 -12.75 18.87
CA MET A 806 -21.77 -12.66 19.80
C MET A 806 -22.40 -14.04 19.98
N ILE A 807 -22.52 -14.47 21.23
CA ILE A 807 -23.20 -15.72 21.63
C ILE A 807 -24.49 -15.40 22.37
N VAL A 808 -25.56 -16.12 22.02
CA VAL A 808 -26.80 -16.16 22.80
C VAL A 808 -27.07 -17.62 23.23
N ASP A 809 -26.84 -17.92 24.51
CA ASP A 809 -26.98 -19.26 25.09
C ASP A 809 -28.09 -19.30 26.16
N SER A 810 -29.31 -19.74 25.88
CA SER A 810 -29.87 -20.09 24.58
C SER A 810 -30.88 -19.06 24.10
N ALA A 811 -31.00 -18.90 22.77
CA ALA A 811 -31.93 -17.96 22.18
C ALA A 811 -33.41 -18.31 22.48
N THR A 812 -33.69 -19.58 22.80
CA THR A 812 -35.07 -20.08 22.98
C THR A 812 -35.49 -20.37 24.41
N ALA A 813 -34.57 -20.39 25.39
CA ALA A 813 -34.89 -20.83 26.76
C ALA A 813 -36.04 -20.03 27.38
N LEU A 814 -35.95 -18.69 27.37
CA LEU A 814 -36.94 -17.79 27.98
C LEU A 814 -38.28 -17.82 27.24
N TYR A 815 -38.26 -18.02 25.92
CA TYR A 815 -39.48 -18.14 25.11
C TYR A 815 -40.34 -19.38 25.45
N ARG A 816 -39.79 -20.36 26.17
CA ARG A 816 -40.55 -21.54 26.62
C ARG A 816 -41.37 -21.26 27.86
N THR A 817 -40.93 -20.34 28.72
CA THR A 817 -41.57 -20.04 30.00
C THR A 817 -42.45 -18.81 29.91
N ASP A 818 -42.00 -17.78 29.21
CA ASP A 818 -42.65 -16.46 29.19
C ASP A 818 -43.92 -16.46 28.33
N PHE A 819 -44.02 -17.40 27.38
CA PHE A 819 -45.17 -17.57 26.50
C PHE A 819 -45.72 -18.99 26.64
N SER A 820 -46.91 -19.11 27.21
CA SER A 820 -47.49 -20.41 27.61
C SER A 820 -48.75 -20.75 26.82
N GLY A 821 -48.85 -22.03 26.41
CA GLY A 821 -50.03 -22.54 25.70
C GLY A 821 -50.11 -22.17 24.22
N ARG A 822 -51.16 -22.66 23.54
CA ARG A 822 -51.36 -22.45 22.10
C ARG A 822 -51.84 -21.04 21.74
N GLY A 823 -52.53 -20.35 22.66
CA GLY A 823 -53.10 -19.01 22.41
C GLY A 823 -52.05 -17.91 22.22
N GLU A 824 -50.87 -18.05 22.83
CA GLU A 824 -49.78 -17.07 22.76
C GLU A 824 -48.73 -17.41 21.71
N LEU A 825 -48.94 -18.49 20.93
CA LEU A 825 -47.98 -18.96 19.94
C LEU A 825 -47.68 -17.89 18.89
N SER A 826 -48.70 -17.15 18.43
CA SER A 826 -48.54 -16.09 17.43
C SER A 826 -47.68 -14.94 17.97
N ALA A 827 -47.98 -14.44 19.17
CA ALA A 827 -47.23 -13.39 19.85
C ALA A 827 -45.77 -13.81 20.08
N ARG A 828 -45.56 -15.04 20.56
CA ARG A 828 -44.23 -15.64 20.74
C ARG A 828 -43.42 -15.67 19.44
N GLN A 829 -44.03 -16.14 18.36
CA GLN A 829 -43.38 -16.26 17.05
C GLN A 829 -43.04 -14.89 16.46
N MET A 830 -43.93 -13.90 16.61
CA MET A 830 -43.64 -12.53 16.19
C MET A 830 -42.51 -11.89 17.01
N HIS A 831 -42.49 -12.11 18.32
CA HIS A 831 -41.43 -11.58 19.18
C HIS A 831 -40.07 -12.23 18.84
N LEU A 832 -40.04 -13.56 18.67
CA LEU A 832 -38.85 -14.29 18.25
C LEU A 832 -38.34 -13.82 16.88
N ALA A 833 -39.23 -13.59 15.92
CA ALA A 833 -38.85 -13.07 14.60
C ALA A 833 -38.17 -11.70 14.68
N LYS A 834 -38.69 -10.80 15.53
CA LYS A 834 -38.07 -9.48 15.77
C LYS A 834 -36.69 -9.63 16.40
N PHE A 835 -36.56 -10.51 17.40
CA PHE A 835 -35.28 -10.78 18.07
C PHE A 835 -34.23 -11.31 17.09
N LEU A 836 -34.56 -12.32 16.28
CA LEU A 836 -33.65 -12.88 15.28
C LEU A 836 -33.29 -11.87 14.18
N ARG A 837 -34.24 -11.00 13.79
CA ARG A 837 -33.96 -9.92 12.84
C ARG A 837 -32.98 -8.89 13.42
N SER A 838 -33.08 -8.56 14.72
CA SER A 838 -32.12 -7.68 15.39
C SER A 838 -30.73 -8.32 15.45
N LEU A 839 -30.64 -9.62 15.72
CA LEU A 839 -29.36 -10.34 15.65
C LEU A 839 -28.73 -10.29 14.25
N GLN A 840 -29.53 -10.52 13.20
CA GLN A 840 -29.01 -10.43 11.83
C GLN A 840 -28.55 -9.01 11.49
N LYS A 841 -29.29 -7.99 11.94
CA LYS A 841 -28.85 -6.59 11.78
C LYS A 841 -27.50 -6.34 12.42
N LEU A 842 -27.26 -6.83 13.64
CA LEU A 842 -25.95 -6.69 14.30
C LEU A 842 -24.84 -7.41 13.54
N ALA A 843 -25.13 -8.58 12.97
CA ALA A 843 -24.18 -9.31 12.12
C ALA A 843 -23.84 -8.51 10.84
N ASP A 844 -24.86 -7.94 10.17
CA ASP A 844 -24.69 -7.15 8.94
C ASP A 844 -24.00 -5.80 9.21
N GLU A 845 -24.26 -5.18 10.36
CA GLU A 845 -23.77 -3.86 10.76
C GLU A 845 -22.31 -3.93 11.23
N PHE A 846 -21.99 -4.83 12.14
CA PHE A 846 -20.67 -4.90 12.77
C PHE A 846 -19.75 -5.98 12.17
N GLY A 847 -20.27 -6.82 11.26
CA GLY A 847 -19.50 -7.94 10.71
C GLY A 847 -19.13 -8.99 11.75
N VAL A 848 -19.91 -9.12 12.83
CA VAL A 848 -19.69 -10.09 13.92
C VAL A 848 -20.25 -11.46 13.54
N ALA A 849 -19.61 -12.54 14.02
CA ALA A 849 -20.23 -13.86 13.99
C ALA A 849 -21.30 -13.95 15.08
N VAL A 850 -22.53 -14.35 14.73
CA VAL A 850 -23.60 -14.57 15.70
C VAL A 850 -23.84 -16.06 15.86
N VAL A 851 -23.63 -16.57 17.08
CA VAL A 851 -23.85 -17.97 17.42
C VAL A 851 -24.99 -18.08 18.43
N ILE A 852 -26.06 -18.78 18.05
CA ILE A 852 -27.19 -19.01 18.93
C ILE A 852 -27.28 -20.49 19.27
N THR A 853 -27.52 -20.81 20.54
CA THR A 853 -27.86 -22.18 20.92
C THR A 853 -29.37 -22.35 20.97
N ASN A 854 -29.83 -23.55 20.63
CA ASN A 854 -31.23 -23.92 20.67
C ASN A 854 -31.42 -25.28 21.36
N GLN A 855 -32.56 -25.41 22.01
CA GLN A 855 -32.99 -26.65 22.65
C GLN A 855 -33.86 -27.46 21.70
N VAL A 856 -34.11 -28.71 22.08
CA VAL A 856 -34.93 -29.65 21.32
C VAL A 856 -36.12 -30.15 22.13
N VAL A 857 -37.18 -30.55 21.43
CA VAL A 857 -38.37 -31.19 21.98
C VAL A 857 -38.62 -32.52 21.31
N ALA A 858 -39.14 -33.49 22.05
CA ALA A 858 -39.60 -34.75 21.50
C ALA A 858 -40.95 -34.55 20.80
N GLN A 859 -41.09 -35.09 19.59
CA GLN A 859 -42.36 -35.17 18.88
C GLN A 859 -43.02 -36.51 19.23
N VAL A 860 -44.20 -36.45 19.84
CA VAL A 860 -44.98 -37.62 20.23
C VAL A 860 -46.18 -37.75 19.28
N ASP A 861 -45.91 -38.00 18.00
CA ASP A 861 -46.97 -38.31 17.02
C ASP A 861 -47.23 -39.82 17.00
N GLY A 862 -48.50 -40.20 17.14
CA GLY A 862 -48.95 -41.60 17.33
C GLY A 862 -48.72 -42.55 16.15
N SER A 863 -48.14 -42.09 15.04
CA SER A 863 -47.90 -42.88 13.82
C SER A 863 -46.51 -43.52 13.74
N ALA A 864 -45.58 -43.22 14.66
CA ALA A 864 -44.18 -43.63 14.58
C ALA A 864 -43.66 -44.39 15.82
N ILE A 865 -44.50 -45.24 16.44
CA ILE A 865 -44.15 -46.00 17.67
C ILE A 865 -42.90 -46.89 17.49
N PHE A 866 -42.56 -47.29 16.27
CA PHE A 866 -41.41 -48.17 15.96
C PHE A 866 -40.12 -47.45 15.53
N ALA A 867 -40.11 -46.13 15.36
CA ALA A 867 -38.97 -45.38 14.81
C ALA A 867 -38.13 -44.63 15.88
N GLY A 868 -38.44 -44.81 17.17
CA GLY A 868 -37.82 -44.07 18.27
C GLY A 868 -38.30 -42.61 18.37
N PRO A 869 -37.97 -41.90 19.46
CA PRO A 869 -38.39 -40.51 19.65
C PRO A 869 -37.72 -39.60 18.62
N GLN A 870 -38.53 -38.98 17.74
CA GLN A 870 -38.03 -37.95 16.83
C GLN A 870 -37.85 -36.63 17.57
N ILE A 871 -36.67 -36.04 17.42
CA ILE A 871 -36.25 -34.83 18.13
C ILE A 871 -36.29 -33.67 17.13
N LYS A 872 -36.96 -32.57 17.49
CA LYS A 872 -37.02 -31.34 16.67
C LYS A 872 -36.51 -30.13 17.44
N PRO A 873 -35.77 -29.21 16.78
CA PRO A 873 -35.38 -27.94 17.38
C PRO A 873 -36.60 -27.05 17.63
N ILE A 874 -36.51 -26.22 18.67
CA ILE A 874 -37.57 -25.28 19.07
C ILE A 874 -37.55 -24.04 18.15
N GLY A 875 -38.65 -23.30 18.07
CA GLY A 875 -38.75 -22.06 17.27
C GLY A 875 -39.39 -22.27 15.90
N GLY A 876 -39.43 -23.50 15.38
CA GLY A 876 -40.12 -23.83 14.14
C GLY A 876 -39.52 -23.13 12.91
N ASN A 877 -40.36 -22.82 11.92
CA ASN A 877 -39.91 -22.27 10.64
C ASN A 877 -39.24 -20.90 10.76
N ILE A 878 -39.63 -20.08 11.76
CA ILE A 878 -39.05 -18.75 11.96
C ILE A 878 -37.55 -18.87 12.26
N MET A 879 -37.17 -19.76 13.19
CA MET A 879 -35.77 -20.03 13.49
C MET A 879 -35.06 -20.58 12.25
N ALA A 880 -35.67 -21.57 11.58
CA ALA A 880 -35.07 -22.25 10.43
C ALA A 880 -34.78 -21.33 9.25
N HIS A 881 -35.60 -20.30 9.01
CA HIS A 881 -35.40 -19.33 7.94
C HIS A 881 -34.46 -18.19 8.32
N ALA A 882 -34.35 -17.86 9.61
CA ALA A 882 -33.50 -16.78 10.07
C ALA A 882 -32.03 -17.21 10.23
N SER A 883 -31.78 -18.47 10.59
CA SER A 883 -30.43 -19.03 10.70
C SER A 883 -29.85 -19.35 9.32
N THR A 884 -28.65 -18.85 9.02
CA THR A 884 -27.94 -19.14 7.76
C THR A 884 -27.36 -20.56 7.78
N THR A 885 -26.69 -20.92 8.87
CA THR A 885 -26.07 -22.24 9.05
C THR A 885 -26.63 -22.92 10.29
N ARG A 886 -26.99 -24.20 10.19
CA ARG A 886 -27.61 -24.99 11.27
C ARG A 886 -26.81 -26.25 11.57
N LEU A 887 -26.34 -26.36 12.81
CA LEU A 887 -25.50 -27.44 13.30
C LEU A 887 -26.25 -28.27 14.35
N ALA A 888 -26.38 -29.58 14.10
CA ALA A 888 -26.95 -30.52 15.05
C ALA A 888 -25.86 -31.24 15.84
N LEU A 889 -25.88 -31.11 17.16
CA LEU A 889 -24.94 -31.79 18.07
C LEU A 889 -25.64 -32.96 18.76
N ARG A 890 -25.01 -34.14 18.67
CA ARG A 890 -25.43 -35.36 19.39
C ARG A 890 -24.26 -35.98 20.15
N LYS A 891 -24.57 -36.80 21.15
CA LYS A 891 -23.56 -37.53 21.93
C LYS A 891 -22.96 -38.67 21.08
N GLY A 892 -21.64 -38.77 21.10
CA GLY A 892 -20.88 -39.92 20.59
C GLY A 892 -20.54 -40.90 21.72
N ARG A 893 -19.47 -41.68 21.54
CA ARG A 893 -18.97 -42.60 22.58
C ARG A 893 -18.11 -41.83 23.59
N GLY A 894 -18.34 -42.04 24.88
CA GLY A 894 -17.58 -41.38 25.95
C GLY A 894 -17.62 -39.85 25.88
N GLU A 895 -16.45 -39.23 25.71
CA GLU A 895 -16.28 -37.77 25.62
C GLU A 895 -16.50 -37.22 24.20
N GLU A 896 -16.66 -38.08 23.21
CA GLU A 896 -16.90 -37.69 21.82
C GLU A 896 -18.30 -37.12 21.61
N ARG A 897 -18.40 -36.18 20.69
CA ARG A 897 -19.63 -35.57 20.18
C ARG A 897 -19.57 -35.61 18.66
N ILE A 898 -20.75 -35.62 18.06
CA ILE A 898 -20.91 -35.60 16.61
C ILE A 898 -21.67 -34.32 16.27
N CYS A 899 -21.07 -33.48 15.43
CA CYS A 899 -21.71 -32.34 14.81
C CYS A 899 -22.15 -32.74 13.40
N LYS A 900 -23.39 -32.43 13.01
CA LYS A 900 -23.86 -32.57 11.64
C LYS A 900 -24.31 -31.21 11.10
N VAL A 901 -23.86 -30.86 9.89
CA VAL A 901 -24.41 -29.72 9.13
C VAL A 901 -25.76 -30.14 8.58
N ILE A 902 -26.81 -29.44 8.99
CA ILE A 902 -28.21 -29.75 8.63
C ILE A 902 -28.69 -28.87 7.48
N SER A 903 -28.29 -27.60 7.50
CA SER A 903 -28.68 -26.62 6.50
C SER A 903 -27.62 -25.53 6.46
N SER A 904 -27.15 -25.21 5.25
CA SER A 904 -26.25 -24.10 4.96
C SER A 904 -26.43 -23.72 3.49
N PRO A 905 -26.27 -22.45 3.10
CA PRO A 905 -26.34 -22.05 1.70
C PRO A 905 -25.17 -22.57 0.85
N CYS A 906 -24.02 -22.83 1.47
CA CYS A 906 -22.78 -23.23 0.79
C CYS A 906 -22.28 -24.63 1.17
N LEU A 907 -22.49 -25.05 2.42
CA LEU A 907 -21.95 -26.31 2.93
C LEU A 907 -22.85 -27.50 2.59
N ALA A 908 -22.24 -28.60 2.17
CA ALA A 908 -22.93 -29.89 2.01
C ALA A 908 -23.30 -30.50 3.38
N GLU A 909 -24.32 -31.38 3.40
CA GLU A 909 -24.60 -32.17 4.60
C GLU A 909 -23.41 -33.12 4.89
N ALA A 910 -22.71 -32.85 5.99
CA ALA A 910 -21.60 -33.66 6.46
C ALA A 910 -21.60 -33.74 7.99
N ASP A 911 -20.98 -34.78 8.54
CA ASP A 911 -20.77 -34.98 9.96
C ASP A 911 -19.29 -34.97 10.35
N ALA A 912 -19.00 -34.31 11.47
CA ALA A 912 -17.68 -34.24 12.09
C ALA A 912 -17.75 -34.79 13.51
N ARG A 913 -16.66 -35.44 13.94
CA ARG A 913 -16.51 -35.88 15.33
C ARG A 913 -15.51 -34.97 16.03
N PHE A 914 -15.85 -34.59 17.26
CA PHE A 914 -14.99 -33.81 18.13
C PHE A 914 -15.10 -34.31 19.56
N GLN A 915 -14.15 -33.95 20.42
CA GLN A 915 -14.13 -34.33 21.82
C GLN A 915 -14.24 -33.10 22.71
N ILE A 916 -14.88 -33.25 23.88
CA ILE A 916 -14.88 -32.24 24.94
C ILE A 916 -13.84 -32.67 25.97
N SER A 917 -12.77 -31.88 26.11
CA SER A 917 -11.67 -32.14 27.05
C SER A 917 -11.46 -30.96 28.00
N VAL A 918 -10.48 -31.01 28.92
CA VAL A 918 -10.14 -29.85 29.78
C VAL A 918 -9.69 -28.64 28.94
N GLU A 919 -9.20 -28.85 27.72
CA GLU A 919 -8.71 -27.80 26.82
C GLU A 919 -9.81 -27.21 25.91
N GLY A 920 -11.08 -27.56 26.16
CA GLY A 920 -12.23 -27.11 25.36
C GLY A 920 -12.70 -28.14 24.34
N VAL A 921 -13.16 -27.68 23.18
CA VAL A 921 -13.46 -28.52 22.03
C VAL A 921 -12.16 -28.85 21.29
N THR A 922 -11.84 -30.13 21.17
CA THR A 922 -10.63 -30.66 20.51
C THR A 922 -11.00 -31.73 19.48
N ASP A 923 -10.02 -32.13 18.66
CA ASP A 923 -10.16 -33.35 17.86
C ASP A 923 -10.25 -34.59 18.77
N VAL A 924 -10.84 -35.67 18.25
CA VAL A 924 -10.91 -36.96 18.94
C VAL A 924 -9.49 -37.55 19.01
N LYS A 925 -9.02 -37.90 20.20
CA LYS A 925 -7.74 -38.60 20.37
C LYS A 925 -7.91 -40.07 19.96
N ASP A 926 -7.02 -40.56 19.10
CA ASP A 926 -6.97 -41.97 18.66
C ASP A 926 -6.80 -42.95 19.83
#